data_AF-A0A243P9J6-F1
#
_entry.id   AF-A0A243P9J6-F1
#
_cell.length_a   1.000
_cell.length_b   1.000
_cell.length_c   1.000
_cell.angle_alpha   90.00
_cell.angle_beta   90.00
_cell.angle_gamma   90.00
#
_symmetry.space_group_name_H-M   'P 1'
#
loop_
_entity.id
_entity.type
_entity.pdbx_description
1 polymer ?
#
loop_
_entity_poly.entity_id
_entity_poly.type
_entity_poly.pdbx_seq_one_letter_code
_entity_poly.pdbx_strand_id
1 'polypeptide(L)'
;MNRIVSTLSAILAYGAIAATAGAREPGRLVDPFVGTLADYGQLSPAAVAPFGMVQLGPDTTPANHAGYDHAATTLTGFSHTRGVGVGCDGAGGDVKVMLAYDDATGSAPIDKRRERAHAGYYGVSYGPGILAEMTATRGAGALRFTMPKSGQVNVMIAFDRGYSRRIAAHWQAQPDGDLQASFSAGTVCDAGTYHLHSATRLTHNGNPVTAIWQGDPAHDAQLALKVRSGDIVELRTGLSSVDPAAAANVRKAELGDRPFQAVADRILADWNRQLSRIHIGGSQKQQALFYTALFRVMQSPVAIADPDGRFRGSDGMVQRISPGQQHYTSWALWDNYRTQMPLIALIDPDRAAQIARSLVRLYQSGKARWATPTEPFLTVRTEHAGIALLDFRRRGITDFDAKAALAGMVAESATLARKTPDEQIEAAYDDWAIAELASDLGETATAQAFRARALSYRPMWLATFRDLGDDADIVKARGLYQGTLAQYRWAPVFDLPWLAQTLGPRFRPELDRFFADNLFNMTNQPDIHTPYLFAWAGDKAATERVVHRYITQSVPHRYVNSGVRPQPWVGHSFALSPQGFADGMDDDAGTMSAWYVWAMLGLYPITPGDPRYVVTTPMGRNIRINGTALADLPVRSMQQETGQ
;
A
#
# COMPACT_ATOMS: atom_id res chain seq x y z
N MET A 1 18.05 75.35 22.02
CA MET A 1 19.04 74.25 21.99
C MET A 1 18.29 72.93 22.18
N ASN A 2 18.34 72.08 21.15
CA ASN A 2 18.11 70.62 21.05
C ASN A 2 17.38 69.86 22.19
N ARG A 3 16.49 68.87 21.97
CA ARG A 3 15.86 68.24 20.79
C ARG A 3 14.76 67.27 21.34
N ILE A 4 13.55 67.35 20.78
CA ILE A 4 12.63 66.27 20.34
C ILE A 4 12.49 65.00 21.22
N VAL A 5 11.27 64.74 21.74
CA VAL A 5 10.54 63.45 21.60
C VAL A 5 9.03 63.72 21.54
N SER A 6 8.38 63.10 20.55
CA SER A 6 7.01 63.25 20.07
C SER A 6 6.01 62.28 20.72
N THR A 7 4.86 62.84 21.14
CA THR A 7 3.47 62.33 21.10
C THR A 7 3.20 60.82 21.16
N LEU A 8 2.65 60.37 22.30
CA LEU A 8 1.73 59.24 22.41
C LEU A 8 0.31 59.66 22.00
N SER A 9 -0.36 58.86 21.18
CA SER A 9 -1.82 58.74 21.19
C SER A 9 -2.21 57.33 20.77
N ALA A 10 -2.85 56.64 21.69
CA ALA A 10 -3.28 55.26 21.60
C ALA A 10 -4.52 55.12 20.71
N ILE A 11 -4.49 54.18 19.77
CA ILE A 11 -5.68 53.68 19.08
C ILE A 11 -5.89 52.23 19.54
N LEU A 12 -6.96 52.01 20.33
CA LEU A 12 -7.52 50.69 20.59
C LEU A 12 -8.16 50.17 19.29
N ALA A 13 -7.52 49.20 18.64
CA ALA A 13 -8.17 48.37 17.65
C ALA A 13 -8.68 47.10 18.34
N TYR A 14 -10.00 46.99 18.50
CA TYR A 14 -10.67 45.74 18.83
C TYR A 14 -10.46 44.76 17.67
N GLY A 15 -9.45 43.90 17.79
CA GLY A 15 -9.26 42.77 16.90
C GLY A 15 -10.36 41.75 17.14
N ALA A 16 -11.27 41.61 16.18
CA ALA A 16 -12.11 40.43 16.06
C ALA A 16 -11.19 39.22 15.91
N ILE A 17 -11.12 38.39 16.95
CA ILE A 17 -10.53 37.06 16.87
C ILE A 17 -11.42 36.28 15.91
N ALA A 18 -11.04 36.23 14.64
CA ALA A 18 -11.51 35.20 13.75
C ALA A 18 -11.14 33.88 14.42
N ALA A 19 -12.16 33.13 14.86
CA ALA A 19 -11.98 31.75 15.26
C ALA A 19 -11.33 31.04 14.07
N THR A 20 -10.03 30.77 14.17
CA THR A 20 -9.32 29.92 13.24
C THR A 20 -10.07 28.59 13.28
N ALA A 21 -10.69 28.21 12.16
CA ALA A 21 -11.19 26.86 11.99
C ALA A 21 -10.06 25.91 12.39
N GLY A 22 -10.21 25.20 13.51
CA GLY A 22 -9.17 24.34 14.05
C GLY A 22 -8.66 23.46 12.93
N ALA A 23 -7.36 23.47 12.68
CA ALA A 23 -6.75 22.66 11.64
C ALA A 23 -7.21 21.22 11.87
N ARG A 24 -7.96 20.65 10.90
CA ARG A 24 -8.40 19.25 11.01
C ARG A 24 -7.15 18.38 11.03
N GLU A 25 -7.08 17.43 11.97
CA GLU A 25 -6.00 16.46 12.09
C GLU A 25 -6.48 15.08 11.58
N PRO A 26 -6.63 14.88 10.26
CA PRO A 26 -7.16 13.62 9.71
C PRO A 26 -6.33 12.40 10.09
N GLY A 27 -5.04 12.55 10.37
CA GLY A 27 -4.16 11.49 10.87
C GLY A 27 -4.57 10.93 12.23
N ARG A 28 -5.33 11.68 13.04
CA ARG A 28 -5.94 11.18 14.30
C ARG A 28 -7.30 10.51 14.09
N LEU A 29 -7.92 10.68 12.91
CA LEU A 29 -9.14 9.94 12.53
C LEU A 29 -8.81 8.57 11.94
N VAL A 30 -7.57 8.36 11.49
CA VAL A 30 -7.08 7.07 11.02
C VAL A 30 -7.12 6.07 12.17
N ASP A 31 -7.69 4.91 11.90
CA ASP A 31 -7.68 3.73 12.76
C ASP A 31 -6.82 2.62 12.11
N PRO A 32 -5.54 2.49 12.50
CA PRO A 32 -4.66 1.46 11.95
C PRO A 32 -5.04 0.02 12.33
N PHE A 33 -6.02 -0.21 13.20
CA PHE A 33 -6.50 -1.56 13.50
C PHE A 33 -7.46 -2.08 12.43
N VAL A 34 -8.00 -1.23 11.55
CA VAL A 34 -8.86 -1.70 10.46
C VAL A 34 -8.12 -2.69 9.56
N GLY A 35 -8.72 -3.87 9.39
CA GLY A 35 -8.21 -4.96 8.55
C GLY A 35 -7.12 -5.82 9.18
N THR A 36 -6.99 -5.79 10.51
CA THR A 36 -5.89 -6.47 11.25
C THR A 36 -6.32 -7.76 11.95
N LEU A 37 -7.60 -8.14 11.85
CA LEU A 37 -8.10 -9.41 12.38
C LEU A 37 -7.98 -10.50 11.30
N ALA A 38 -7.37 -11.64 11.65
CA ALA A 38 -7.34 -12.85 10.82
C ALA A 38 -7.16 -12.57 9.31
N ASP A 39 -7.99 -13.18 8.47
CA ASP A 39 -7.99 -13.05 7.01
C ASP A 39 -9.05 -12.04 6.53
N TYR A 40 -8.99 -10.82 7.08
CA TYR A 40 -9.87 -9.72 6.70
C TYR A 40 -9.04 -8.48 6.30
N GLY A 41 -8.20 -8.64 5.29
CA GLY A 41 -7.44 -7.53 4.71
C GLY A 41 -5.97 -7.54 5.06
N GLN A 42 -5.44 -8.51 5.82
CA GLN A 42 -3.99 -8.75 5.98
C GLN A 42 -3.16 -7.48 6.29
N LEU A 43 -3.73 -6.55 7.07
CA LEU A 43 -3.12 -5.26 7.39
C LEU A 43 -2.45 -5.29 8.77
N SER A 44 -1.80 -4.18 9.12
CA SER A 44 -1.09 -4.01 10.38
C SER A 44 -1.35 -2.65 11.03
N PRO A 45 -1.30 -2.55 12.37
CA PRO A 45 -1.34 -1.29 13.11
C PRO A 45 0.03 -0.60 13.23
N ALA A 46 1.05 -1.06 12.50
CA ALA A 46 2.41 -0.55 12.58
C ALA A 46 2.53 0.96 12.38
N ALA A 47 3.49 1.56 13.09
CA ALA A 47 3.91 2.92 12.84
C ALA A 47 4.68 2.98 11.51
N VAL A 48 4.26 3.89 10.62
CA VAL A 48 4.82 4.06 9.28
C VAL A 48 4.66 5.51 8.83
N ALA A 49 5.64 6.04 8.11
CA ALA A 49 5.52 7.33 7.41
C ALA A 49 4.83 7.16 6.04
N PRO A 50 4.25 8.20 5.43
CA PRO A 50 3.70 8.07 4.08
C PRO A 50 4.72 7.48 3.10
N PHE A 51 4.38 6.33 2.50
CA PHE A 51 5.20 5.55 1.58
C PHE A 51 6.57 5.15 2.17
N GLY A 52 6.63 4.93 3.49
CA GLY A 52 7.85 4.54 4.21
C GLY A 52 8.20 3.07 4.05
N MET A 53 9.49 2.78 3.90
CA MET A 53 10.04 1.43 3.89
C MET A 53 9.99 0.77 5.29
N VAL A 54 10.14 1.56 6.36
CA VAL A 54 10.02 1.05 7.73
C VAL A 54 8.56 1.07 8.19
N GLN A 55 8.07 -0.11 8.54
CA GLN A 55 6.74 -0.37 9.07
C GLN A 55 6.87 -1.05 10.43
N LEU A 56 7.24 -0.24 11.42
CA LEU A 56 7.61 -0.69 12.76
C LEU A 56 6.36 -0.99 13.59
N GLY A 57 6.14 -2.26 13.91
CA GLY A 57 4.91 -2.68 14.59
C GLY A 57 5.07 -3.98 15.39
N PRO A 58 4.05 -4.35 16.17
CA PRO A 58 4.01 -5.59 16.93
C PRO A 58 3.96 -6.81 16.00
N ASP A 59 4.49 -7.92 16.53
CA ASP A 59 4.33 -9.26 16.00
C ASP A 59 3.65 -10.13 17.06
N THR A 60 2.64 -10.91 16.69
CA THR A 60 1.81 -11.64 17.67
C THR A 60 1.69 -13.14 17.37
N THR A 61 1.09 -13.88 18.29
CA THR A 61 0.59 -15.25 18.03
C THR A 61 -0.84 -15.39 18.56
N PRO A 62 -1.82 -15.76 17.71
CA PRO A 62 -1.72 -15.92 16.24
C PRO A 62 -1.32 -14.62 15.52
N ALA A 63 -1.03 -14.73 14.22
CA ALA A 63 -0.69 -13.61 13.35
C ALA A 63 -1.38 -13.78 11.99
N ASN A 64 -1.69 -12.65 11.35
CA ASN A 64 -2.00 -12.60 9.93
C ASN A 64 -0.70 -12.48 9.09
N HIS A 65 -0.80 -12.34 7.76
CA HIS A 65 0.34 -12.27 6.83
C HIS A 65 1.25 -11.04 7.04
N ALA A 66 0.76 -10.00 7.71
CA ALA A 66 1.54 -8.83 8.11
C ALA A 66 2.14 -8.96 9.52
N GLY A 67 2.04 -10.14 10.14
CA GLY A 67 2.65 -10.51 11.43
C GLY A 67 1.83 -10.19 12.68
N TYR A 68 0.63 -9.63 12.53
CA TYR A 68 -0.19 -9.19 13.66
C TYR A 68 -1.63 -9.68 13.52
N ASP A 69 -2.24 -10.14 14.61
CA ASP A 69 -3.68 -10.40 14.64
C ASP A 69 -4.32 -9.60 15.80
N HIS A 70 -5.38 -8.86 15.52
CA HIS A 70 -6.08 -8.08 16.54
C HIS A 70 -6.62 -8.93 17.69
N ALA A 71 -7.04 -10.17 17.44
CA ALA A 71 -7.51 -11.09 18.46
C ALA A 71 -6.37 -11.72 19.28
N ALA A 72 -5.10 -11.59 18.85
CA ALA A 72 -3.98 -12.20 19.54
C ALA A 72 -3.73 -11.57 20.91
N THR A 73 -3.48 -12.42 21.90
CA THR A 73 -3.22 -12.02 23.28
C THR A 73 -1.74 -12.10 23.65
N THR A 74 -0.89 -12.63 22.78
CA THR A 74 0.53 -12.89 23.05
C THR A 74 1.41 -12.15 22.05
N LEU A 75 2.33 -11.35 22.56
CA LEU A 75 3.37 -10.66 21.80
C LEU A 75 4.55 -11.61 21.56
N THR A 76 5.14 -11.57 20.37
CA THR A 76 6.38 -12.30 20.04
C THR A 76 7.56 -11.37 19.77
N GLY A 77 7.32 -10.08 19.58
CA GLY A 77 8.35 -9.05 19.38
C GLY A 77 7.81 -7.87 18.60
N PHE A 78 8.74 -7.04 18.11
CA PHE A 78 8.45 -5.89 17.27
C PHE A 78 9.39 -5.88 16.05
N SER A 79 8.85 -5.93 14.85
CA SER A 79 9.63 -5.99 13.60
C SER A 79 9.50 -4.72 12.76
N HIS A 80 10.44 -4.51 11.83
CA HIS A 80 10.61 -3.24 11.10
C HIS A 80 10.04 -3.25 9.67
N THR A 81 9.69 -4.41 9.12
CA THR A 81 9.21 -4.56 7.73
C THR A 81 7.98 -5.47 7.69
N ARG A 82 7.08 -5.22 6.73
CA ARG A 82 5.91 -6.07 6.47
C ARG A 82 5.34 -5.77 5.09
N GLY A 83 4.99 -6.81 4.33
CA GLY A 83 4.08 -6.68 3.19
C GLY A 83 2.66 -6.52 3.73
N VAL A 84 2.01 -5.39 3.46
CA VAL A 84 0.67 -5.09 3.99
C VAL A 84 -0.40 -5.34 2.92
N GLY A 85 -1.46 -6.04 3.33
CA GLY A 85 -2.58 -6.37 2.47
C GLY A 85 -2.21 -7.38 1.38
N VAL A 86 -1.18 -8.20 1.56
CA VAL A 86 -0.76 -9.19 0.54
C VAL A 86 -1.16 -10.60 0.96
N GLY A 87 -1.47 -11.44 -0.03
CA GLY A 87 -1.75 -12.86 0.16
C GLY A 87 -0.51 -13.74 0.40
N CYS A 88 -0.65 -15.04 0.14
CA CYS A 88 0.36 -16.07 0.47
C CYS A 88 0.69 -16.05 1.98
N ASP A 89 1.93 -16.32 2.39
CA ASP A 89 2.34 -16.26 3.80
C ASP A 89 2.83 -14.85 4.22
N GLY A 90 2.64 -13.83 3.37
CA GLY A 90 3.22 -12.51 3.53
C GLY A 90 4.74 -12.46 3.30
N ALA A 91 5.37 -11.36 3.73
CA ALA A 91 6.83 -11.20 3.75
C ALA A 91 7.25 -10.07 4.70
N GLY A 92 8.51 -10.06 5.11
CA GLY A 92 9.06 -9.10 6.07
C GLY A 92 9.26 -9.72 7.45
N GLY A 93 8.94 -8.96 8.51
CA GLY A 93 9.22 -9.37 9.89
C GLY A 93 10.69 -9.21 10.28
N ASP A 94 11.44 -8.37 9.55
CA ASP A 94 12.88 -8.21 9.71
C ASP A 94 13.26 -7.40 10.96
N VAL A 95 14.44 -7.71 11.49
CA VAL A 95 15.06 -7.02 12.64
C VAL A 95 14.09 -7.00 13.82
N LYS A 96 13.76 -8.19 14.34
CA LYS A 96 12.75 -8.36 15.38
C LYS A 96 13.34 -8.08 16.75
N VAL A 97 12.83 -7.06 17.43
CA VAL A 97 13.24 -6.67 18.78
C VAL A 97 12.33 -7.32 19.82
N MET A 98 12.94 -7.92 20.84
CA MET A 98 12.27 -8.46 22.02
C MET A 98 12.94 -7.88 23.27
N LEU A 99 12.13 -7.46 24.24
CA LEU A 99 12.61 -7.01 25.54
C LEU A 99 11.76 -7.66 26.62
N ALA A 100 12.39 -8.41 27.51
CA ALA A 100 11.76 -9.07 28.65
C ALA A 100 12.64 -9.01 29.89
N TYR A 101 12.03 -9.10 31.08
CA TYR A 101 12.79 -9.30 32.30
C TYR A 101 13.31 -10.75 32.37
N ASP A 102 14.45 -10.95 33.00
CA ASP A 102 15.04 -12.30 33.17
C ASP A 102 14.15 -13.23 34.01
N ASP A 103 13.28 -12.65 34.85
CA ASP A 103 12.30 -13.37 35.68
C ASP A 103 10.98 -13.70 34.94
N ALA A 104 10.87 -13.35 33.65
CA ALA A 104 9.66 -13.58 32.88
C ALA A 104 9.47 -15.07 32.53
N THR A 105 8.26 -15.59 32.71
CA THR A 105 7.91 -17.00 32.48
C THR A 105 7.60 -17.33 31.00
N GLY A 106 8.29 -16.67 30.06
CA GLY A 106 8.24 -16.94 28.61
C GLY A 106 7.03 -16.37 27.84
N SER A 107 5.88 -16.12 28.49
CA SER A 107 4.73 -15.46 27.86
C SER A 107 4.82 -13.93 27.99
N ALA A 108 4.55 -13.21 26.90
CA ALA A 108 4.44 -11.75 26.86
C ALA A 108 2.98 -11.33 26.56
N PRO A 109 2.06 -11.43 27.54
CA PRO A 109 0.66 -11.09 27.33
C PRO A 109 0.49 -9.61 26.99
N ILE A 110 -0.41 -9.32 26.05
CA ILE A 110 -0.74 -7.96 25.59
C ILE A 110 -1.91 -7.42 26.42
N ASP A 111 -1.78 -6.20 26.94
CA ASP A 111 -2.94 -5.46 27.49
C ASP A 111 -3.63 -4.67 26.37
N LYS A 112 -4.64 -5.30 25.76
CA LYS A 112 -5.44 -4.73 24.67
C LYS A 112 -6.12 -3.40 25.04
N ARG A 113 -6.40 -3.15 26.32
CA ARG A 113 -6.99 -1.87 26.77
C ARG A 113 -5.99 -0.72 26.73
N ARG A 114 -4.70 -1.04 26.66
CA ARG A 114 -3.58 -0.09 26.56
C ARG A 114 -2.86 -0.21 25.22
N GLU A 115 -3.51 -0.82 24.23
CA GLU A 115 -3.07 -0.82 22.84
C GLU A 115 -3.70 0.39 22.13
N ARG A 116 -2.88 1.21 21.48
CA ARG A 116 -3.35 2.40 20.76
C ARG A 116 -2.50 2.64 19.52
N ALA A 117 -3.13 3.11 18.46
CA ALA A 117 -2.47 3.45 17.21
C ALA A 117 -3.18 4.65 16.55
N HIS A 118 -2.41 5.42 15.79
CA HIS A 118 -2.91 6.40 14.83
C HIS A 118 -1.88 6.52 13.69
N ALA A 119 -2.13 7.36 12.69
CA ALA A 119 -1.20 7.50 11.58
C ALA A 119 0.21 7.88 12.08
N GLY A 120 1.20 7.01 11.83
CA GLY A 120 2.60 7.21 12.23
C GLY A 120 3.00 6.75 13.63
N TYR A 121 2.08 6.21 14.43
CA TYR A 121 2.36 5.85 15.83
C TYR A 121 1.63 4.57 16.26
N TYR A 122 2.33 3.75 17.04
CA TYR A 122 1.76 2.60 17.75
C TYR A 122 2.27 2.56 19.18
N GLY A 123 1.46 2.10 20.13
CA GLY A 123 1.94 1.75 21.44
C GLY A 123 1.10 0.69 22.13
N VAL A 124 1.75 -0.12 22.96
CA VAL A 124 1.11 -1.22 23.70
C VAL A 124 1.74 -1.41 25.08
N SER A 125 0.95 -1.86 26.06
CA SER A 125 1.51 -2.40 27.32
C SER A 125 1.51 -3.91 27.27
N TYR A 126 2.57 -4.57 27.74
CA TYR A 126 2.69 -6.03 27.72
C TYR A 126 3.47 -6.58 28.91
N GLY A 127 3.38 -7.90 29.10
CA GLY A 127 4.10 -8.62 30.15
C GLY A 127 3.79 -8.04 31.54
N PRO A 128 4.81 -7.69 32.36
CA PRO A 128 4.62 -7.11 33.68
C PRO A 128 4.20 -5.63 33.67
N GLY A 129 3.78 -5.09 32.51
CA GLY A 129 3.41 -3.68 32.33
C GLY A 129 4.45 -2.83 31.60
N ILE A 130 5.34 -3.45 30.81
CA ILE A 130 6.28 -2.72 29.95
C ILE A 130 5.48 -1.96 28.90
N LEU A 131 5.72 -0.66 28.79
CA LEU A 131 5.11 0.18 27.77
C LEU A 131 6.04 0.28 26.56
N ALA A 132 5.65 -0.31 25.43
CA ALA A 132 6.33 -0.12 24.15
C ALA A 132 5.62 0.96 23.32
N GLU A 133 6.38 1.85 22.70
CA GLU A 133 5.91 2.96 21.87
C GLU A 133 6.80 3.12 20.65
N MET A 134 6.20 3.33 19.48
CA MET A 134 6.85 3.23 18.20
C MET A 134 6.46 4.37 17.27
N THR A 135 7.45 4.91 16.57
CA THR A 135 7.27 5.81 15.43
C THR A 135 8.28 5.43 14.35
N ALA A 136 7.94 5.68 13.08
CA ALA A 136 8.83 5.39 11.96
C ALA A 136 8.86 6.55 10.96
N THR A 137 10.04 6.78 10.40
CA THR A 137 10.28 7.67 9.27
C THR A 137 10.26 6.86 7.97
N ARG A 138 10.80 7.39 6.87
CA ARG A 138 10.87 6.66 5.60
C ARG A 138 11.74 5.40 5.75
N GLY A 139 12.95 5.54 6.27
CA GLY A 139 13.95 4.47 6.35
C GLY A 139 14.41 4.10 7.76
N ALA A 140 13.85 4.71 8.82
CA ALA A 140 14.27 4.42 10.19
C ALA A 140 13.09 4.31 11.17
N GLY A 141 13.26 3.50 12.22
CA GLY A 141 12.29 3.29 13.29
C GLY A 141 12.86 3.64 14.67
N ALA A 142 12.02 4.18 15.55
CA ALA A 142 12.33 4.37 16.96
C ALA A 142 11.35 3.55 17.80
N LEU A 143 11.88 2.64 18.62
CA LEU A 143 11.15 1.78 19.54
C LEU A 143 11.57 2.12 20.96
N ARG A 144 10.65 2.67 21.74
CA ARG A 144 10.85 3.11 23.11
C ARG A 144 10.12 2.21 24.10
N PHE A 145 10.83 1.71 25.09
CA PHE A 145 10.29 0.96 26.22
C PHE A 145 10.34 1.81 27.50
N THR A 146 9.22 1.91 28.21
CA THR A 146 9.20 2.44 29.59
C THR A 146 9.05 1.28 30.57
N MET A 147 10.00 1.17 31.50
CA MET A 147 10.10 0.04 32.41
C MET A 147 9.20 0.19 33.64
N PRO A 148 8.35 -0.79 33.99
CA PRO A 148 7.39 -0.68 35.10
C PRO A 148 8.01 -0.97 36.47
N LYS A 149 9.14 -1.67 36.52
CA LYS A 149 9.81 -2.09 37.76
C LYS A 149 11.33 -2.13 37.61
N SER A 150 12.03 -2.16 38.73
CA SER A 150 13.48 -2.42 38.74
C SER A 150 13.78 -3.89 38.51
N GLY A 151 14.91 -4.20 37.86
CA GLY A 151 15.33 -5.57 37.59
C GLY A 151 16.39 -5.66 36.49
N GLN A 152 16.66 -6.89 36.07
CA GLN A 152 17.48 -7.17 34.89
C GLN A 152 16.57 -7.54 33.72
N VAL A 153 16.87 -6.98 32.55
CA VAL A 153 16.15 -7.24 31.30
C VAL A 153 17.12 -7.70 30.23
N ASN A 154 16.67 -8.57 29.35
CA ASN A 154 17.38 -8.95 28.13
C ASN A 154 16.75 -8.23 26.94
N VAL A 155 17.57 -7.54 26.16
CA VAL A 155 17.22 -6.99 24.85
C VAL A 155 17.77 -7.95 23.80
N MET A 156 16.88 -8.53 23.00
CA MET A 156 17.23 -9.43 21.91
C MET A 156 16.80 -8.82 20.57
N ILE A 157 17.69 -8.88 19.58
CA ILE A 157 17.42 -8.49 18.19
C ILE A 157 17.67 -9.71 17.32
N ALA A 158 16.60 -10.30 16.78
CA ALA A 158 16.67 -11.45 15.89
C ALA A 158 16.71 -11.01 14.42
N PHE A 159 17.66 -11.55 13.67
CA PHE A 159 17.87 -11.34 12.24
C PHE A 159 17.53 -12.58 11.41
N ASP A 160 17.43 -13.75 12.03
CA ASP A 160 17.03 -15.01 11.41
C ASP A 160 15.51 -15.18 11.26
N ARG A 161 14.72 -14.43 12.02
CA ARG A 161 13.24 -14.51 11.99
C ARG A 161 12.65 -13.60 10.92
N GLY A 162 11.50 -14.02 10.37
CA GLY A 162 10.73 -13.30 9.35
C GLY A 162 9.41 -14.00 9.08
N TYR A 163 8.58 -13.44 8.20
CA TYR A 163 7.32 -14.07 7.76
C TYR A 163 7.51 -15.02 6.58
N SER A 164 8.50 -14.71 5.73
CA SER A 164 8.94 -15.53 4.61
C SER A 164 10.26 -16.26 4.94
N ARG A 165 10.71 -17.13 4.04
CA ARG A 165 11.93 -17.91 4.24
C ARG A 165 13.17 -17.02 4.40
N ARG A 166 13.85 -17.13 5.54
CA ARG A 166 15.17 -16.53 5.75
C ARG A 166 16.24 -17.28 4.94
N ILE A 167 17.07 -16.53 4.21
CA ILE A 167 18.16 -17.09 3.39
C ILE A 167 19.51 -16.90 4.07
N ALA A 168 19.80 -15.68 4.51
CA ALA A 168 21.03 -15.38 5.23
C ALA A 168 20.81 -14.22 6.20
N ALA A 169 21.55 -14.22 7.31
CA ALA A 169 21.69 -13.10 8.21
C ALA A 169 23.11 -13.09 8.77
N HIS A 170 23.65 -11.89 8.96
CA HIS A 170 24.90 -11.69 9.66
C HIS A 170 24.88 -10.34 10.38
N TRP A 171 25.19 -10.33 11.68
CA TRP A 171 25.35 -9.11 12.45
C TRP A 171 26.77 -8.96 13.03
N GLN A 172 27.17 -7.71 13.24
CA GLN A 172 28.41 -7.32 13.89
C GLN A 172 28.16 -6.10 14.79
N ALA A 173 28.66 -6.17 16.02
CA ALA A 173 28.70 -5.02 16.93
C ALA A 173 29.94 -4.16 16.66
N GLN A 174 29.73 -2.85 16.50
CA GLN A 174 30.80 -1.87 16.41
C GLN A 174 31.32 -1.49 17.81
N PRO A 175 32.57 -0.99 17.95
CA PRO A 175 33.14 -0.62 19.26
C PRO A 175 32.35 0.43 20.05
N ASP A 176 31.57 1.26 19.36
CA ASP A 176 30.72 2.28 19.96
C ASP A 176 29.34 1.75 20.39
N GLY A 177 29.07 0.45 20.20
CA GLY A 177 27.80 -0.22 20.52
C GLY A 177 26.76 -0.24 19.38
N ASP A 178 27.09 0.28 18.18
CA ASP A 178 26.19 0.22 17.02
C ASP A 178 26.13 -1.22 16.48
N LEU A 179 24.94 -1.79 16.41
CA LEU A 179 24.73 -3.14 15.92
C LEU A 179 24.36 -3.09 14.45
N GLN A 180 25.24 -3.57 13.58
CA GLN A 180 25.06 -3.55 12.13
C GLN A 180 24.78 -4.95 11.61
N ALA A 181 23.86 -5.09 10.67
CA ALA A 181 23.54 -6.39 10.08
C ALA A 181 23.26 -6.32 8.59
N SER A 182 23.48 -7.44 7.91
CA SER A 182 23.07 -7.70 6.53
C SER A 182 22.25 -8.98 6.50
N PHE A 183 21.15 -8.99 5.76
CA PHE A 183 20.27 -10.14 5.68
C PHE A 183 19.55 -10.22 4.34
N SER A 184 19.11 -11.44 4.00
CA SER A 184 18.28 -11.70 2.84
C SER A 184 17.18 -12.70 3.17
N ALA A 185 16.03 -12.56 2.52
CA ALA A 185 14.90 -13.44 2.68
C ALA A 185 14.08 -13.50 1.39
N GLY A 186 13.21 -14.48 1.29
CA GLY A 186 12.25 -14.55 0.21
C GLY A 186 11.29 -13.37 0.26
N THR A 187 10.89 -12.88 -0.91
CA THR A 187 9.82 -11.87 -1.06
C THR A 187 8.45 -12.51 -0.85
N VAL A 188 7.36 -11.81 -1.19
CA VAL A 188 6.00 -12.34 -1.01
C VAL A 188 5.82 -13.62 -1.84
N CYS A 189 5.16 -14.62 -1.25
CA CYS A 189 5.03 -15.99 -1.79
C CYS A 189 6.37 -16.72 -2.00
N ASP A 190 7.48 -16.26 -1.41
CA ASP A 190 8.84 -16.80 -1.62
C ASP A 190 9.27 -16.85 -3.11
N ALA A 191 8.66 -16.02 -3.97
CA ALA A 191 8.86 -16.05 -5.43
C ALA A 191 10.21 -15.48 -5.88
N GLY A 192 10.71 -14.49 -5.16
CA GLY A 192 12.03 -13.86 -5.35
C GLY A 192 12.76 -13.67 -4.03
N THR A 193 13.89 -12.96 -4.03
CA THR A 193 14.71 -12.69 -2.84
C THR A 193 14.99 -11.20 -2.72
N TYR A 194 14.95 -10.68 -1.49
CA TYR A 194 15.40 -9.33 -1.18
C TYR A 194 16.61 -9.30 -0.27
N HIS A 195 17.38 -8.22 -0.35
CA HIS A 195 18.59 -7.97 0.45
C HIS A 195 18.48 -6.63 1.17
N LEU A 196 18.66 -6.65 2.48
CA LEU A 196 18.60 -5.44 3.31
C LEU A 196 19.71 -5.43 4.35
N HIS A 197 19.98 -4.22 4.82
CA HIS A 197 20.95 -3.93 5.85
C HIS A 197 20.30 -3.10 6.94
N SER A 198 20.77 -3.28 8.17
CA SER A 198 20.30 -2.50 9.31
C SER A 198 21.47 -1.97 10.15
N ALA A 199 21.20 -0.89 10.86
CA ALA A 199 22.08 -0.36 11.90
C ALA A 199 21.23 0.11 13.08
N THR A 200 21.45 -0.53 14.24
CA THR A 200 20.65 -0.33 15.45
C THR A 200 21.50 0.23 16.58
N ARG A 201 21.07 1.35 17.16
CA ARG A 201 21.65 1.92 18.38
C ARG A 201 20.66 1.79 19.53
N LEU A 202 21.16 1.24 20.64
CA LEU A 202 20.46 1.15 21.90
C LEU A 202 20.88 2.31 22.82
N THR A 203 19.90 2.92 23.49
CA THR A 203 20.13 3.91 24.54
C THR A 203 19.36 3.54 25.80
N HIS A 204 19.92 3.88 26.97
CA HIS A 204 19.29 3.74 28.28
C HIS A 204 19.27 5.11 28.95
N ASN A 205 18.07 5.65 29.19
CA ASN A 205 17.84 7.01 29.68
C ASN A 205 18.57 8.08 28.84
N GLY A 206 18.55 7.90 27.51
CA GLY A 206 19.19 8.80 26.55
C GLY A 206 20.70 8.62 26.38
N ASN A 207 21.35 7.78 27.20
CA ASN A 207 22.78 7.50 27.08
C ASN A 207 23.01 6.29 26.16
N PRO A 208 23.92 6.36 25.18
CA PRO A 208 24.30 5.21 24.37
C PRO A 208 24.79 4.04 25.23
N VAL A 209 24.31 2.84 24.92
CA VAL A 209 24.80 1.61 25.53
C VAL A 209 25.95 1.07 24.67
N THR A 210 27.14 0.96 25.27
CA THR A 210 28.36 0.44 24.62
C THR A 210 28.74 -0.97 25.11
N ALA A 211 27.84 -1.65 25.83
CA ALA A 211 28.07 -3.01 26.30
C ALA A 211 28.17 -3.99 25.13
N ILE A 212 28.89 -5.10 25.36
CA ILE A 212 29.16 -6.10 24.33
C ILE A 212 27.91 -6.94 24.09
N TRP A 213 27.41 -6.90 22.85
CA TRP A 213 26.37 -7.81 22.36
C TRP A 213 26.89 -9.25 22.33
N GLN A 214 26.07 -10.19 22.79
CA GLN A 214 26.32 -11.63 22.74
C GLN A 214 25.33 -12.29 21.78
N GLY A 215 25.49 -13.59 21.52
CA GLY A 215 24.60 -14.35 20.64
C GLY A 215 25.32 -14.86 19.40
N ASP A 216 24.56 -15.51 18.52
CA ASP A 216 25.09 -16.04 17.26
C ASP A 216 25.01 -14.97 16.17
N PRO A 217 26.14 -14.55 15.57
CA PRO A 217 26.18 -13.61 14.45
C PRO A 217 25.23 -13.93 13.30
N ALA A 218 24.87 -15.21 13.10
CA ALA A 218 23.95 -15.64 12.06
C ALA A 218 22.47 -15.63 12.47
N HIS A 219 22.15 -15.45 13.75
CA HIS A 219 20.77 -15.53 14.27
C HIS A 219 20.33 -14.28 15.00
N ASP A 220 20.86 -14.06 16.21
CA ASP A 220 20.37 -13.03 17.12
C ASP A 220 21.49 -12.41 17.95
N ALA A 221 21.29 -11.14 18.30
CA ALA A 221 22.12 -10.40 19.22
C ALA A 221 21.36 -10.15 20.53
N GLN A 222 22.01 -10.35 21.67
CA GLN A 222 21.44 -10.22 23.00
C GLN A 222 22.30 -9.33 23.90
N LEU A 223 21.64 -8.57 24.77
CA LEU A 223 22.28 -7.67 25.71
C LEU A 223 21.45 -7.53 26.98
N ALA A 224 22.06 -7.85 28.12
CA ALA A 224 21.42 -7.68 29.43
C ALA A 224 21.63 -6.26 29.97
N LEU A 225 20.57 -5.64 30.48
CA LEU A 225 20.57 -4.32 31.10
C LEU A 225 19.96 -4.37 32.50
N LYS A 226 20.55 -3.61 33.43
CA LYS A 226 19.90 -3.29 34.71
C LYS A 226 19.04 -2.05 34.53
N VAL A 227 17.77 -2.16 34.89
CA VAL A 227 16.79 -1.06 34.78
C VAL A 227 16.13 -0.79 36.12
N ARG A 228 15.59 0.42 36.26
CA ARG A 228 14.72 0.87 37.35
C ARG A 228 13.33 1.18 36.82
N SER A 229 12.35 1.21 37.72
CA SER A 229 11.02 1.73 37.39
C SER A 229 11.13 3.14 36.79
N GLY A 230 10.48 3.38 35.66
CA GLY A 230 10.50 4.65 34.92
C GLY A 230 11.71 4.84 34.00
N ASP A 231 12.70 3.93 34.02
CA ASP A 231 13.78 3.99 33.03
C ASP A 231 13.23 3.80 31.61
N ILE A 232 13.90 4.45 30.66
CA ILE A 232 13.60 4.37 29.23
C ILE A 232 14.71 3.59 28.53
N VAL A 233 14.33 2.53 27.82
CA VAL A 233 15.22 1.80 26.91
C VAL A 233 14.74 2.07 25.49
N GLU A 234 15.55 2.68 24.65
CA GLU A 234 15.15 3.07 23.29
C GLU A 234 16.11 2.51 22.25
N LEU A 235 15.56 1.83 21.24
CA LEU A 235 16.27 1.35 20.07
C LEU A 235 15.92 2.24 18.87
N ARG A 236 16.96 2.71 18.19
CA ARG A 236 16.84 3.43 16.91
C ARG A 236 17.48 2.58 15.83
N THR A 237 16.72 2.25 14.80
CA THR A 237 17.14 1.35 13.72
C THR A 237 16.98 2.05 12.39
N GLY A 238 18.05 2.11 11.60
CA GLY A 238 17.96 2.49 10.18
C GLY A 238 18.01 1.25 9.31
N LEU A 239 17.32 1.28 8.17
CA LEU A 239 17.37 0.27 7.13
C LEU A 239 17.90 0.86 5.81
N SER A 240 18.60 0.05 5.03
CA SER A 240 19.08 0.40 3.69
C SER A 240 19.11 -0.84 2.78
N SER A 241 18.88 -0.64 1.49
CA SER A 241 19.10 -1.67 0.45
C SER A 241 20.56 -1.73 -0.04
N VAL A 242 21.42 -0.83 0.42
CA VAL A 242 22.76 -0.62 -0.12
C VAL A 242 23.82 -1.36 0.70
N ASP A 243 24.02 -0.95 1.95
CA ASP A 243 25.02 -1.52 2.86
C ASP A 243 24.74 -1.09 4.34
N PRO A 244 25.40 -1.71 5.36
CA PRO A 244 25.15 -1.36 6.76
C PRO A 244 25.57 0.06 7.16
N ALA A 245 26.60 0.62 6.52
CA ALA A 245 27.01 2.00 6.79
C ALA A 245 25.96 3.01 6.26
N ALA A 246 25.34 2.71 5.13
CA ALA A 246 24.21 3.45 4.59
C ALA A 246 23.00 3.38 5.54
N ALA A 247 22.70 2.20 6.11
CA ALA A 247 21.66 2.05 7.13
C ALA A 247 21.94 2.92 8.38
N ALA A 248 23.20 3.00 8.83
CA ALA A 248 23.59 3.88 9.93
C ALA A 248 23.41 5.38 9.58
N ASN A 249 23.73 5.76 8.34
CA ASN A 249 23.49 7.11 7.84
C ASN A 249 21.99 7.45 7.74
N VAL A 250 21.15 6.51 7.31
CA VAL A 250 19.69 6.65 7.30
C VAL A 250 19.18 6.95 8.73
N ARG A 251 19.57 6.13 9.71
CA ARG A 251 19.23 6.33 11.13
C ARG A 251 19.64 7.72 11.61
N LYS A 252 20.89 8.13 11.34
CA LYS A 252 21.44 9.42 11.75
C LYS A 252 20.69 10.60 11.12
N ALA A 253 20.42 10.53 9.82
CA ALA A 253 19.76 11.62 9.09
C ALA A 253 18.27 11.75 9.42
N GLU A 254 17.55 10.62 9.60
CA GLU A 254 16.09 10.63 9.74
C GLU A 254 15.59 10.66 11.20
N LEU A 255 16.38 10.12 12.14
CA LEU A 255 16.13 10.19 13.59
C LEU A 255 17.12 11.12 14.30
N GLY A 256 18.43 10.94 14.09
CA GLY A 256 19.47 11.70 14.79
C GLY A 256 19.32 11.59 16.31
N ASP A 257 19.47 12.70 17.03
CA ASP A 257 19.22 12.80 18.48
C ASP A 257 17.85 13.42 18.83
N ARG A 258 16.96 13.58 17.84
CA ARG A 258 15.63 14.16 18.06
C ARG A 258 14.86 13.33 19.10
N PRO A 259 14.14 13.95 20.05
CA PRO A 259 13.30 13.22 21.00
C PRO A 259 12.24 12.38 20.28
N PHE A 260 11.90 11.21 20.83
CA PHE A 260 10.86 10.33 20.27
C PHE A 260 9.57 11.08 19.93
N GLN A 261 9.06 11.90 20.85
CA GLN A 261 7.81 12.63 20.65
C GLN A 261 7.89 13.60 19.47
N ALA A 262 9.03 14.29 19.30
CA ALA A 262 9.24 15.19 18.17
C ALA A 262 9.28 14.46 16.83
N VAL A 263 9.77 13.22 16.80
CA VAL A 263 9.68 12.36 15.61
C VAL A 263 8.23 11.98 15.35
N ALA A 264 7.51 11.48 16.37
CA ALA A 264 6.11 11.08 16.24
C ALA A 264 5.20 12.24 15.78
N ASP A 265 5.35 13.43 16.37
CA ASP A 265 4.58 14.62 16.01
C ASP A 265 4.86 15.06 14.56
N ARG A 266 6.13 14.98 14.12
CA ARG A 266 6.50 15.27 12.73
C ARG A 266 5.81 14.30 11.77
N ILE A 267 5.82 13.00 12.07
CA ILE A 267 5.20 11.98 11.20
C ILE A 267 3.68 12.12 11.17
N LEU A 268 3.03 12.45 12.30
CA LEU A 268 1.62 12.79 12.32
C LEU A 268 1.32 14.03 11.47
N ALA A 269 2.16 15.07 11.56
CA ALA A 269 2.04 16.26 10.72
C ALA A 269 2.22 15.93 9.22
N ASP A 270 3.14 15.02 8.88
CA ASP A 270 3.34 14.53 7.52
C ASP A 270 2.09 13.81 7.01
N TRP A 271 1.51 12.91 7.81
CA TRP A 271 0.24 12.26 7.49
C TRP A 271 -0.92 13.25 7.35
N ASN A 272 -1.04 14.23 8.24
CA ASN A 272 -2.07 15.26 8.14
C ASN A 272 -1.96 16.02 6.81
N ARG A 273 -0.75 16.33 6.33
CA ARG A 273 -0.55 16.95 5.02
C ARG A 273 -0.95 16.03 3.87
N GLN A 274 -0.55 14.75 3.91
CA GLN A 274 -0.89 13.80 2.83
C GLN A 274 -2.39 13.50 2.77
N LEU A 275 -3.03 13.23 3.91
CA LEU A 275 -4.46 12.92 3.98
C LEU A 275 -5.33 14.13 3.62
N SER A 276 -4.84 15.35 3.89
CA SER A 276 -5.55 16.59 3.51
C SER A 276 -5.57 16.86 2.01
N ARG A 277 -4.88 16.06 1.18
CA ARG A 277 -5.03 16.08 -0.27
C ARG A 277 -6.47 15.80 -0.69
N ILE A 278 -7.22 15.04 0.10
CA ILE A 278 -8.68 14.94 -0.06
C ILE A 278 -9.37 15.41 1.21
N HIS A 279 -10.22 16.42 1.06
CA HIS A 279 -11.20 16.78 2.06
C HIS A 279 -12.50 16.05 1.78
N ILE A 280 -13.07 15.42 2.81
CA ILE A 280 -14.41 14.83 2.75
C ILE A 280 -15.22 15.24 4.00
N GLY A 281 -16.45 15.64 3.77
CA GLY A 281 -17.48 15.83 4.79
C GLY A 281 -18.34 14.57 4.94
N GLY A 282 -19.02 14.46 6.07
CA GLY A 282 -19.84 13.29 6.42
C GLY A 282 -19.83 13.09 7.94
N SER A 283 -20.41 11.99 8.40
CA SER A 283 -20.30 11.60 9.81
C SER A 283 -18.84 11.33 10.21
N GLN A 284 -18.52 11.39 11.50
CA GLN A 284 -17.18 11.10 11.99
C GLN A 284 -16.71 9.68 11.62
N LYS A 285 -17.61 8.69 11.66
CA LYS A 285 -17.30 7.30 11.25
C LYS A 285 -16.97 7.19 9.77
N GLN A 286 -17.71 7.89 8.90
CA GLN A 286 -17.42 7.94 7.46
C GLN A 286 -16.07 8.60 7.20
N GLN A 287 -15.78 9.73 7.86
CA GLN A 287 -14.49 10.40 7.73
C GLN A 287 -13.35 9.50 8.22
N ALA A 288 -13.51 8.81 9.36
CA ALA A 288 -12.51 7.88 9.87
C ALA A 288 -12.24 6.73 8.91
N LEU A 289 -13.28 6.04 8.41
CA LEU A 289 -13.08 4.96 7.43
C LEU A 289 -12.44 5.46 6.13
N PHE A 290 -12.86 6.62 5.64
CA PHE A 290 -12.25 7.26 4.47
C PHE A 290 -10.78 7.57 4.66
N TYR A 291 -10.41 8.22 5.77
CA TYR A 291 -9.01 8.56 6.04
C TYR A 291 -8.16 7.33 6.36
N THR A 292 -8.74 6.28 6.94
CA THR A 292 -8.07 4.98 7.09
C THR A 292 -7.80 4.32 5.74
N ALA A 293 -8.78 4.29 4.83
CA ALA A 293 -8.58 3.76 3.48
C ALA A 293 -7.51 4.57 2.72
N LEU A 294 -7.57 5.90 2.77
CA LEU A 294 -6.57 6.76 2.14
C LEU A 294 -5.17 6.60 2.76
N PHE A 295 -5.10 6.33 4.07
CA PHE A 295 -3.86 5.97 4.75
C PHE A 295 -3.27 4.67 4.18
N ARG A 296 -4.08 3.62 3.97
CA ARG A 296 -3.63 2.34 3.36
C ARG A 296 -3.11 2.51 1.94
N VAL A 297 -3.81 3.30 1.12
CA VAL A 297 -3.38 3.66 -0.25
C VAL A 297 -1.96 4.24 -0.28
N MET A 298 -1.56 4.94 0.78
CA MET A 298 -0.27 5.64 0.87
C MET A 298 0.80 4.88 1.68
N GLN A 299 0.59 3.58 1.96
CA GLN A 299 1.63 2.73 2.58
C GLN A 299 2.56 2.08 1.53
N SER A 300 2.10 1.95 0.28
CA SER A 300 2.84 1.41 -0.87
C SER A 300 2.63 2.30 -2.11
N PRO A 301 3.50 2.23 -3.14
CA PRO A 301 4.82 1.60 -3.13
C PRO A 301 5.77 2.31 -2.15
N VAL A 302 6.83 1.66 -1.68
CA VAL A 302 7.71 2.23 -0.63
C VAL A 302 8.91 2.96 -1.22
N ALA A 303 9.31 4.07 -0.60
CA ALA A 303 10.47 4.88 -0.99
C ALA A 303 11.77 4.36 -0.32
N ILE A 304 12.72 3.88 -1.12
CA ILE A 304 13.93 3.18 -0.62
C ILE A 304 15.24 3.94 -0.80
N ALA A 305 15.24 5.09 -1.49
CA ALA A 305 16.49 5.82 -1.69
C ALA A 305 16.98 6.45 -0.38
N ASP A 306 18.22 6.13 -0.02
CA ASP A 306 18.88 6.62 1.19
C ASP A 306 19.09 8.14 1.12
N PRO A 307 19.35 8.82 2.25
CA PRO A 307 19.54 10.27 2.28
C PRO A 307 20.63 10.81 1.34
N ASP A 308 21.61 9.98 0.98
CA ASP A 308 22.67 10.32 0.02
C ASP A 308 22.28 10.06 -1.45
N GLY A 309 21.05 9.60 -1.69
CA GLY A 309 20.47 9.28 -2.99
C GLY A 309 20.76 7.87 -3.49
N ARG A 310 21.52 7.04 -2.77
CA ARG A 310 21.82 5.66 -3.19
C ARG A 310 20.65 4.71 -2.93
N PHE A 311 20.49 3.72 -3.78
CA PHE A 311 19.56 2.61 -3.62
C PHE A 311 20.04 1.41 -4.44
N ARG A 312 19.58 0.20 -4.12
CA ARG A 312 19.76 -0.97 -4.97
C ARG A 312 18.56 -1.12 -5.92
N GLY A 313 18.81 -1.40 -7.20
CA GLY A 313 17.77 -1.74 -8.17
C GLY A 313 17.38 -3.22 -8.14
N SER A 314 16.35 -3.61 -8.89
CA SER A 314 15.92 -5.01 -9.01
C SER A 314 16.89 -5.89 -9.82
N ASP A 315 17.92 -5.30 -10.43
CA ASP A 315 19.09 -5.99 -11.01
C ASP A 315 20.20 -6.26 -9.97
N GLY A 316 19.99 -5.86 -8.71
CA GLY A 316 20.99 -5.96 -7.65
C GLY A 316 22.08 -4.90 -7.71
N MET A 317 22.07 -3.97 -8.68
CA MET A 317 23.09 -2.93 -8.81
C MET A 317 22.76 -1.72 -7.95
N VAL A 318 23.78 -1.11 -7.34
CA VAL A 318 23.64 0.15 -6.60
C VAL A 318 23.62 1.30 -7.60
N GLN A 319 22.56 2.10 -7.54
CA GLN A 319 22.37 3.30 -8.34
C GLN A 319 22.27 4.52 -7.43
N ARG A 320 22.27 5.71 -8.03
CA ARG A 320 22.13 6.98 -7.30
C ARG A 320 21.22 7.95 -8.04
N ILE A 321 20.33 8.60 -7.31
CA ILE A 321 19.47 9.67 -7.79
C ILE A 321 19.81 11.00 -7.11
N SER A 322 19.32 12.10 -7.67
CA SER A 322 19.58 13.44 -7.14
C SER A 322 18.89 13.64 -5.78
N PRO A 323 19.46 14.47 -4.88
CA PRO A 323 18.80 14.83 -3.63
C PRO A 323 17.36 15.32 -3.86
N GLY A 324 16.44 14.92 -3.00
CA GLY A 324 15.01 15.27 -3.11
C GLY A 324 14.20 14.35 -4.04
N GLN A 325 14.84 13.49 -4.82
CA GLN A 325 14.18 12.41 -5.55
C GLN A 325 14.10 11.13 -4.70
N GLN A 326 13.15 10.26 -5.01
CA GLN A 326 13.01 8.93 -4.44
C GLN A 326 12.97 7.85 -5.51
N HIS A 327 13.38 6.64 -5.11
CA HIS A 327 13.14 5.41 -5.84
C HIS A 327 12.09 4.60 -5.10
N TYR A 328 10.99 4.27 -5.78
CA TYR A 328 9.91 3.44 -5.27
C TYR A 328 10.05 1.98 -5.70
N THR A 329 9.63 1.05 -4.84
CA THR A 329 9.53 -0.40 -5.07
C THR A 329 8.39 -1.00 -4.22
N SER A 330 8.37 -2.32 -3.99
CA SER A 330 7.31 -3.07 -3.31
C SER A 330 6.05 -3.15 -4.16
N TRP A 331 6.21 -3.77 -5.33
CA TRP A 331 5.19 -3.80 -6.37
C TRP A 331 4.16 -4.92 -6.14
N ALA A 332 2.88 -4.58 -6.19
CA ALA A 332 1.77 -5.50 -6.40
C ALA A 332 1.00 -5.04 -7.65
N LEU A 333 1.73 -4.90 -8.77
CA LEU A 333 1.17 -4.21 -9.94
C LEU A 333 0.08 -5.00 -10.63
N TRP A 334 -0.03 -6.32 -10.40
CA TRP A 334 -1.24 -7.04 -10.81
C TRP A 334 -2.47 -6.34 -10.25
N ASP A 335 -2.46 -5.81 -9.03
CA ASP A 335 -3.60 -5.17 -8.38
C ASP A 335 -3.59 -3.65 -8.57
N ASN A 336 -2.46 -3.02 -8.27
CA ASN A 336 -2.36 -1.58 -8.02
C ASN A 336 -2.69 -0.73 -9.26
N TYR A 337 -2.49 -1.23 -10.48
CA TYR A 337 -2.78 -0.45 -11.70
C TYR A 337 -4.27 -0.12 -11.84
N ARG A 338 -5.16 -0.94 -11.26
CA ARG A 338 -6.63 -0.82 -11.41
C ARG A 338 -7.18 0.43 -10.73
N THR A 339 -6.78 0.68 -9.48
CA THR A 339 -7.41 1.70 -8.62
C THR A 339 -6.40 2.59 -7.90
N GLN A 340 -5.33 2.01 -7.34
CA GLN A 340 -4.37 2.72 -6.50
C GLN A 340 -3.50 3.69 -7.30
N MET A 341 -2.86 3.22 -8.38
CA MET A 341 -1.98 4.06 -9.20
C MET A 341 -2.75 5.24 -9.82
N PRO A 342 -3.94 5.05 -10.44
CA PRO A 342 -4.75 6.18 -10.92
C PRO A 342 -5.14 7.17 -9.81
N LEU A 343 -5.36 6.71 -8.58
CA LEU A 343 -5.69 7.57 -7.44
C LEU A 343 -4.48 8.41 -7.02
N ILE A 344 -3.30 7.79 -6.93
CA ILE A 344 -2.03 8.49 -6.64
C ILE A 344 -1.77 9.55 -7.73
N ALA A 345 -1.99 9.23 -9.01
CA ALA A 345 -1.86 10.18 -10.11
C ALA A 345 -2.78 11.40 -9.96
N LEU A 346 -4.01 11.21 -9.45
CA LEU A 346 -4.95 12.30 -9.23
C LEU A 346 -4.55 13.20 -8.05
N ILE A 347 -4.08 12.62 -6.95
CA ILE A 347 -3.91 13.37 -5.69
C ILE A 347 -2.47 13.82 -5.41
N ASP A 348 -1.47 13.11 -5.94
CA ASP A 348 -0.04 13.37 -5.72
C ASP A 348 0.78 13.19 -7.02
N PRO A 349 0.58 14.07 -8.04
CA PRO A 349 1.22 13.95 -9.34
C PRO A 349 2.75 13.99 -9.28
N ASP A 350 3.35 14.74 -8.34
CA ASP A 350 4.81 14.79 -8.14
C ASP A 350 5.37 13.43 -7.67
N ARG A 351 4.61 12.73 -6.82
CA ARG A 351 4.96 11.36 -6.41
C ARG A 351 4.72 10.37 -7.54
N ALA A 352 3.62 10.49 -8.26
CA ALA A 352 3.34 9.67 -9.43
C ALA A 352 4.46 9.79 -10.48
N ALA A 353 5.03 10.98 -10.69
CA ALA A 353 6.20 11.17 -11.56
C ALA A 353 7.44 10.39 -11.08
N GLN A 354 7.69 10.38 -9.78
CA GLN A 354 8.80 9.60 -9.20
C GLN A 354 8.56 8.09 -9.30
N ILE A 355 7.32 7.63 -9.09
CA ILE A 355 6.91 6.24 -9.30
C ILE A 355 7.10 5.87 -10.78
N ALA A 356 6.70 6.73 -11.72
CA ALA A 356 6.89 6.53 -13.15
C ALA A 356 8.37 6.32 -13.49
N ARG A 357 9.26 7.19 -12.99
CA ARG A 357 10.71 7.03 -13.16
C ARG A 357 11.23 5.72 -12.57
N SER A 358 10.66 5.25 -11.47
CA SER A 358 11.00 3.96 -10.87
C SER A 358 10.56 2.78 -11.73
N LEU A 359 9.35 2.82 -12.31
CA LEU A 359 8.88 1.80 -13.23
C LEU A 359 9.71 1.76 -14.53
N VAL A 360 10.15 2.91 -15.04
CA VAL A 360 11.09 2.96 -16.18
C VAL A 360 12.42 2.29 -15.83
N ARG A 361 12.98 2.58 -14.64
CA ARG A 361 14.20 1.90 -14.19
C ARG A 361 13.99 0.40 -13.99
N LEU A 362 12.82 -0.03 -13.52
CA LEU A 362 12.47 -1.44 -13.39
C LEU A 362 12.55 -2.15 -14.76
N TYR A 363 12.00 -1.54 -15.82
CA TYR A 363 12.16 -2.05 -17.19
C TYR A 363 13.64 -2.14 -17.61
N GLN A 364 14.42 -1.09 -17.33
CA GLN A 364 15.85 -1.06 -17.65
C GLN A 364 16.67 -2.09 -16.86
N SER A 365 16.22 -2.47 -15.66
CA SER A 365 16.86 -3.46 -14.79
C SER A 365 16.40 -4.91 -15.05
N GLY A 366 15.77 -5.19 -16.20
CA GLY A 366 15.37 -6.56 -16.56
C GLY A 366 14.12 -7.08 -15.85
N LYS A 367 13.11 -6.23 -15.71
CA LYS A 367 11.77 -6.56 -15.18
C LYS A 367 11.28 -7.95 -15.62
N ALA A 368 10.80 -8.75 -14.66
CA ALA A 368 10.10 -10.03 -14.88
C ALA A 368 8.64 -9.95 -14.39
N ARG A 369 7.79 -10.93 -14.72
CA ARG A 369 6.39 -11.00 -14.22
C ARG A 369 6.35 -11.00 -12.68
N TRP A 370 7.08 -11.92 -12.07
CA TRP A 370 7.22 -12.05 -10.61
C TRP A 370 8.48 -11.37 -10.09
N ALA A 371 8.54 -11.19 -8.76
CA ALA A 371 9.74 -10.79 -8.04
C ALA A 371 10.97 -11.64 -8.44
N THR A 372 12.13 -11.01 -8.57
CA THR A 372 13.38 -11.67 -8.96
C THR A 372 14.27 -12.04 -7.76
N PRO A 373 15.36 -12.79 -7.93
CA PRO A 373 16.31 -13.08 -6.84
C PRO A 373 17.11 -11.87 -6.33
N THR A 374 16.91 -10.68 -6.89
CA THR A 374 17.70 -9.47 -6.59
C THR A 374 16.83 -8.25 -6.28
N GLU A 375 15.59 -8.47 -5.82
CA GLU A 375 14.70 -7.37 -5.44
C GLU A 375 15.30 -6.53 -4.32
N PRO A 376 15.13 -5.20 -4.35
CA PRO A 376 15.66 -4.34 -3.30
C PRO A 376 14.75 -4.30 -2.05
N PHE A 377 13.51 -4.79 -2.16
CA PHE A 377 12.55 -4.86 -1.07
C PHE A 377 11.43 -5.88 -1.36
N LEU A 378 10.40 -5.91 -0.50
CA LEU A 378 9.26 -6.82 -0.54
C LEU A 378 8.36 -6.59 -1.77
N THR A 379 8.63 -7.28 -2.89
CA THR A 379 7.84 -7.23 -4.12
C THR A 379 6.96 -8.48 -4.27
N VAL A 380 5.78 -8.35 -4.87
CA VAL A 380 4.88 -9.45 -5.23
C VAL A 380 5.05 -9.76 -6.73
N ARG A 381 4.49 -8.89 -7.57
CA ARG A 381 4.37 -9.03 -9.02
C ARG A 381 4.48 -7.66 -9.69
N THR A 382 4.97 -7.64 -10.93
CA THR A 382 5.26 -6.40 -11.63
C THR A 382 4.64 -6.27 -13.03
N GLU A 383 3.93 -7.26 -13.55
CA GLU A 383 3.17 -7.08 -14.80
C GLU A 383 2.19 -5.90 -14.72
N HIS A 384 1.74 -5.41 -15.88
CA HIS A 384 0.88 -4.23 -16.03
C HIS A 384 1.52 -2.89 -15.66
N ALA A 385 2.83 -2.87 -15.38
CA ALA A 385 3.61 -1.63 -15.23
C ALA A 385 3.42 -0.66 -16.41
N GLY A 386 3.36 -1.20 -17.64
CA GLY A 386 3.13 -0.42 -18.85
C GLY A 386 1.77 0.28 -18.89
N ILE A 387 0.71 -0.35 -18.39
CA ILE A 387 -0.62 0.24 -18.28
C ILE A 387 -0.60 1.43 -17.30
N ALA A 388 0.05 1.27 -16.14
CA ALA A 388 0.20 2.36 -15.17
C ALA A 388 1.02 3.54 -15.74
N LEU A 389 2.09 3.27 -16.50
CA LEU A 389 2.89 4.31 -17.15
C LEU A 389 2.11 5.08 -18.22
N LEU A 390 1.30 4.38 -19.03
CA LEU A 390 0.40 5.02 -19.99
C LEU A 390 -0.62 5.91 -19.27
N ASP A 391 -1.25 5.41 -18.21
CA ASP A 391 -2.24 6.15 -17.41
C ASP A 391 -1.63 7.45 -16.86
N PHE A 392 -0.45 7.37 -16.25
CA PHE A 392 0.29 8.53 -15.76
C PHE A 392 0.54 9.56 -16.86
N ARG A 393 1.10 9.12 -17.99
CA ARG A 393 1.39 10.01 -19.14
C ARG A 393 0.13 10.75 -19.59
N ARG A 394 -0.97 10.04 -19.80
CA ARG A 394 -2.22 10.61 -20.30
C ARG A 394 -2.95 11.48 -19.29
N ARG A 395 -2.64 11.34 -18.00
CA ARG A 395 -3.05 12.25 -16.93
C ARG A 395 -2.12 13.47 -16.76
N GLY A 396 -1.12 13.63 -17.64
CA GLY A 396 -0.22 14.78 -17.65
C GLY A 396 1.05 14.61 -16.83
N ILE A 397 1.29 13.42 -16.27
CA ILE A 397 2.53 13.10 -15.56
C ILE A 397 3.55 12.66 -16.62
N THR A 398 4.30 13.60 -17.18
CA THR A 398 5.21 13.34 -18.32
C THR A 398 6.70 13.36 -17.95
N ASP A 399 7.03 13.57 -16.66
CA ASP A 399 8.42 13.63 -16.17
C ASP A 399 9.04 12.23 -15.97
N PHE A 400 9.10 11.47 -17.06
CA PHE A 400 9.81 10.18 -17.16
C PHE A 400 10.16 9.88 -18.63
N ASP A 401 11.12 8.99 -18.86
CA ASP A 401 11.53 8.59 -20.21
C ASP A 401 10.50 7.62 -20.83
N ALA A 402 9.51 8.19 -21.53
CA ALA A 402 8.45 7.45 -22.19
C ALA A 402 8.96 6.59 -23.36
N LYS A 403 10.08 6.94 -23.99
CA LYS A 403 10.67 6.13 -25.07
C LYS A 403 11.33 4.88 -24.51
N ALA A 404 12.07 5.02 -23.41
CA ALA A 404 12.61 3.87 -22.67
C ALA A 404 11.49 2.98 -22.12
N ALA A 405 10.41 3.58 -21.60
CA ALA A 405 9.22 2.84 -21.19
C ALA A 405 8.65 2.00 -22.34
N LEU A 406 8.39 2.63 -23.50
CA LEU A 406 7.85 1.93 -24.67
C LEU A 406 8.75 0.76 -25.10
N ALA A 407 10.06 0.98 -25.17
CA ALA A 407 11.00 -0.08 -25.53
C ALA A 407 10.93 -1.26 -24.55
N GLY A 408 10.86 -0.99 -23.24
CA GLY A 408 10.70 -2.01 -22.21
C GLY A 408 9.37 -2.76 -22.32
N MET A 409 8.26 -2.06 -22.56
CA MET A 409 6.94 -2.68 -22.73
C MET A 409 6.89 -3.58 -23.98
N VAL A 410 7.47 -3.13 -25.11
CA VAL A 410 7.58 -3.94 -26.34
C VAL A 410 8.37 -5.22 -26.10
N ALA A 411 9.49 -5.13 -25.38
CA ALA A 411 10.30 -6.30 -25.03
C ALA A 411 9.55 -7.25 -24.09
N GLU A 412 8.88 -6.73 -23.06
CA GLU A 412 8.08 -7.52 -22.11
C GLU A 412 6.95 -8.28 -22.80
N SER A 413 6.28 -7.68 -23.78
CA SER A 413 5.15 -8.31 -24.47
C SER A 413 5.49 -9.69 -25.07
N ALA A 414 6.74 -9.93 -25.47
CA ALA A 414 7.18 -11.25 -25.94
C ALA A 414 7.11 -12.35 -24.87
N THR A 415 7.09 -11.98 -23.59
CA THR A 415 7.15 -12.88 -22.42
C THR A 415 5.87 -12.93 -21.60
N LEU A 416 4.88 -12.05 -21.90
CA LEU A 416 3.58 -12.10 -21.22
C LEU A 416 2.89 -13.45 -21.45
N ALA A 417 2.29 -13.98 -20.38
CA ALA A 417 1.55 -15.23 -20.44
C ALA A 417 0.26 -15.04 -21.26
N ARG A 418 -0.10 -16.06 -22.04
CA ARG A 418 -1.24 -16.04 -22.99
C ARG A 418 -1.92 -17.41 -23.10
N LYS A 419 -1.77 -18.26 -22.09
CA LYS A 419 -2.23 -19.65 -22.17
C LYS A 419 -3.71 -19.76 -21.86
N THR A 420 -4.15 -19.10 -20.79
CA THR A 420 -5.52 -19.19 -20.29
C THR A 420 -6.36 -18.00 -20.76
N PRO A 421 -7.71 -18.07 -20.69
CA PRO A 421 -8.58 -17.00 -21.20
C PRO A 421 -8.33 -15.63 -20.55
N ASP A 422 -8.11 -15.58 -19.25
CA ASP A 422 -7.72 -14.38 -18.49
C ASP A 422 -6.36 -13.84 -18.94
N GLU A 423 -5.34 -14.69 -19.03
CA GLU A 423 -4.01 -14.30 -19.47
C GLU A 423 -4.02 -13.67 -20.87
N GLN A 424 -4.86 -14.19 -21.77
CA GLN A 424 -5.04 -13.61 -23.11
C GLN A 424 -5.70 -12.22 -23.08
N ILE A 425 -6.66 -11.98 -22.17
CA ILE A 425 -7.29 -10.66 -21.99
C ILE A 425 -6.29 -9.67 -21.37
N GLU A 426 -5.61 -10.09 -20.31
CA GLU A 426 -4.64 -9.26 -19.59
C GLU A 426 -3.46 -8.88 -20.50
N ALA A 427 -2.88 -9.83 -21.23
CA ALA A 427 -1.81 -9.54 -22.17
C ALA A 427 -2.26 -8.66 -23.35
N ALA A 428 -3.53 -8.79 -23.78
CA ALA A 428 -4.10 -7.91 -24.80
C ALA A 428 -4.24 -6.46 -24.29
N TYR A 429 -4.49 -6.26 -22.99
CA TYR A 429 -4.51 -4.94 -22.38
C TYR A 429 -3.10 -4.32 -22.33
N ASP A 430 -2.08 -5.10 -21.97
CA ASP A 430 -0.69 -4.65 -22.06
C ASP A 430 -0.30 -4.29 -23.50
N ASP A 431 -0.71 -5.12 -24.47
CA ASP A 431 -0.49 -4.85 -25.91
C ASP A 431 -1.25 -3.59 -26.37
N TRP A 432 -2.45 -3.33 -25.85
CA TRP A 432 -3.18 -2.07 -26.08
C TRP A 432 -2.40 -0.88 -25.51
N ALA A 433 -1.87 -0.99 -24.29
CA ALA A 433 -1.12 0.10 -23.68
C ALA A 433 0.17 0.44 -24.47
N ILE A 434 0.82 -0.57 -25.05
CA ILE A 434 1.94 -0.38 -25.99
C ILE A 434 1.49 0.39 -27.22
N ALA A 435 0.38 -0.03 -27.84
CA ALA A 435 -0.14 0.61 -29.05
C ALA A 435 -0.45 2.09 -28.81
N GLU A 436 -1.09 2.39 -27.67
CA GLU A 436 -1.49 3.71 -27.27
C GLU A 436 -0.29 4.60 -26.90
N LEU A 437 0.68 4.09 -26.14
CA LEU A 437 1.90 4.85 -25.85
C LEU A 437 2.73 5.12 -27.11
N ALA A 438 2.83 4.13 -28.02
CA ALA A 438 3.49 4.31 -29.31
C ALA A 438 2.80 5.40 -30.14
N SER A 439 1.47 5.43 -30.14
CA SER A 439 0.69 6.49 -30.79
C SER A 439 0.97 7.86 -30.17
N ASP A 440 0.99 7.96 -28.84
CA ASP A 440 1.30 9.20 -28.10
C ASP A 440 2.74 9.71 -28.32
N LEU A 441 3.62 8.87 -28.87
CA LEU A 441 5.02 9.17 -29.20
C LEU A 441 5.28 9.32 -30.71
N GLY A 442 4.27 9.10 -31.55
CA GLY A 442 4.39 9.16 -33.02
C GLY A 442 4.99 7.91 -33.67
N GLU A 443 5.19 6.82 -32.94
CA GLU A 443 5.75 5.54 -33.39
C GLU A 443 4.70 4.72 -34.15
N THR A 444 4.29 5.19 -35.33
CA THR A 444 3.11 4.72 -36.07
C THR A 444 3.13 3.22 -36.41
N ALA A 445 4.29 2.69 -36.83
CA ALA A 445 4.41 1.27 -37.18
C ALA A 445 4.23 0.36 -35.96
N THR A 446 4.86 0.71 -34.83
CA THR A 446 4.68 0.00 -33.55
C THR A 446 3.24 0.10 -33.08
N ALA A 447 2.64 1.29 -33.14
CA ALA A 447 1.24 1.49 -32.75
C ALA A 447 0.28 0.60 -33.55
N GLN A 448 0.45 0.51 -34.87
CA GLN A 448 -0.39 -0.35 -35.72
C GLN A 448 -0.20 -1.83 -35.42
N ALA A 449 1.04 -2.30 -35.28
CA ALA A 449 1.35 -3.69 -34.99
C ALA A 449 0.75 -4.14 -33.64
N PHE A 450 0.95 -3.34 -32.59
CA PHE A 450 0.42 -3.66 -31.27
C PHE A 450 -1.09 -3.47 -31.16
N ARG A 451 -1.69 -2.54 -31.90
CA ARG A 451 -3.15 -2.45 -32.00
C ARG A 451 -3.75 -3.73 -32.59
N ALA A 452 -3.16 -4.28 -33.66
CA ALA A 452 -3.62 -5.55 -34.21
C ALA A 452 -3.45 -6.71 -33.20
N ARG A 453 -2.32 -6.74 -32.48
CA ARG A 453 -2.04 -7.74 -31.45
C ARG A 453 -3.01 -7.65 -30.27
N ALA A 454 -3.31 -6.44 -29.79
CA ALA A 454 -4.27 -6.18 -28.71
C ALA A 454 -5.69 -6.66 -29.03
N LEU A 455 -6.05 -6.80 -30.32
CA LEU A 455 -7.37 -7.31 -30.72
C LEU A 455 -7.39 -8.84 -30.97
N SER A 456 -6.23 -9.52 -30.87
CA SER A 456 -6.11 -10.95 -31.16
C SER A 456 -6.79 -11.86 -30.12
N TYR A 457 -7.13 -11.34 -28.94
CA TYR A 457 -7.88 -12.08 -27.92
C TYR A 457 -9.37 -12.31 -28.30
N ARG A 458 -9.92 -11.49 -29.21
CA ARG A 458 -11.36 -11.48 -29.52
C ARG A 458 -11.94 -12.84 -29.97
N PRO A 459 -11.29 -13.64 -30.84
CA PRO A 459 -11.77 -14.97 -31.19
C PRO A 459 -11.88 -15.91 -29.98
N MET A 460 -10.88 -15.90 -29.09
CA MET A 460 -10.94 -16.64 -27.84
C MET A 460 -12.09 -16.14 -26.96
N TRP A 461 -12.27 -14.82 -26.87
CA TRP A 461 -13.35 -14.24 -26.06
C TRP A 461 -14.73 -14.65 -26.58
N LEU A 462 -14.92 -14.62 -27.91
CA LEU A 462 -16.17 -15.06 -28.55
C LEU A 462 -16.46 -16.54 -28.26
N ALA A 463 -15.44 -17.39 -28.26
CA ALA A 463 -15.59 -18.82 -27.97
C ALA A 463 -15.81 -19.13 -26.48
N THR A 464 -15.38 -18.24 -25.59
CA THR A 464 -15.31 -18.52 -24.14
C THR A 464 -16.35 -17.76 -23.32
N PHE A 465 -16.57 -16.48 -23.64
CA PHE A 465 -17.29 -15.53 -22.79
C PHE A 465 -18.55 -14.95 -23.42
N ARG A 466 -18.73 -15.03 -24.75
CA ARG A 466 -19.96 -14.54 -25.40
C ARG A 466 -21.19 -15.30 -24.92
N ASP A 467 -21.08 -16.62 -24.93
CA ASP A 467 -22.11 -17.57 -24.51
C ASP A 467 -21.53 -18.41 -23.38
N LEU A 468 -21.82 -18.00 -22.14
CA LEU A 468 -21.33 -18.67 -20.93
C LEU A 468 -21.95 -20.07 -20.80
N GLY A 469 -21.12 -21.08 -20.55
CA GLY A 469 -21.53 -22.47 -20.33
C GLY A 469 -21.71 -22.82 -18.85
N ASP A 470 -21.91 -24.11 -18.57
CA ASP A 470 -22.14 -24.62 -17.21
C ASP A 470 -20.94 -24.40 -16.26
N ASP A 471 -19.74 -24.21 -16.82
CA ASP A 471 -18.52 -23.92 -16.06
C ASP A 471 -18.32 -22.43 -15.74
N ALA A 472 -19.32 -21.59 -16.05
CA ALA A 472 -19.18 -20.14 -15.92
C ALA A 472 -19.03 -19.64 -14.48
N ASP A 473 -19.56 -20.38 -13.52
CA ASP A 473 -19.58 -20.07 -12.09
C ASP A 473 -18.66 -21.01 -11.28
N ILE A 474 -17.55 -21.42 -11.89
CA ILE A 474 -16.53 -22.23 -11.25
C ILE A 474 -15.23 -21.42 -11.17
N VAL A 475 -14.75 -21.19 -9.94
CA VAL A 475 -13.47 -20.49 -9.70
C VAL A 475 -12.34 -21.33 -10.27
N LYS A 476 -11.44 -20.69 -11.04
CA LYS A 476 -10.31 -21.31 -11.77
C LYS A 476 -10.72 -22.26 -12.91
N ALA A 477 -11.98 -22.21 -13.36
CA ALA A 477 -12.39 -22.92 -14.58
C ALA A 477 -11.45 -22.58 -15.74
N ARG A 478 -11.12 -23.57 -16.57
CA ARG A 478 -10.22 -23.41 -17.75
C ARG A 478 -8.85 -22.82 -17.42
N GLY A 479 -8.39 -22.93 -16.18
CA GLY A 479 -7.10 -22.43 -15.72
C GLY A 479 -7.07 -20.95 -15.34
N LEU A 480 -8.23 -20.27 -15.27
CA LEU A 480 -8.32 -18.88 -14.83
C LEU A 480 -7.62 -18.63 -13.49
N TYR A 481 -7.04 -17.45 -13.33
CA TYR A 481 -6.48 -17.01 -12.06
C TYR A 481 -7.57 -16.46 -11.12
N GLN A 482 -7.83 -17.13 -9.99
CA GLN A 482 -8.64 -16.66 -8.85
C GLN A 482 -10.03 -16.04 -9.17
N GLY A 483 -10.64 -16.40 -10.29
CA GLY A 483 -11.96 -15.92 -10.69
C GLY A 483 -12.72 -16.93 -11.53
N THR A 484 -13.95 -16.58 -11.90
CA THR A 484 -14.84 -17.39 -12.74
C THR A 484 -14.94 -16.82 -14.16
N LEU A 485 -15.48 -17.59 -15.12
CA LEU A 485 -15.69 -17.05 -16.48
C LEU A 485 -16.74 -15.94 -16.47
N ALA A 486 -17.76 -16.04 -15.60
CA ALA A 486 -18.77 -14.99 -15.44
C ALA A 486 -18.17 -13.65 -14.97
N GLN A 487 -17.13 -13.70 -14.12
CA GLN A 487 -16.40 -12.52 -13.65
C GLN A 487 -15.46 -11.97 -14.72
N TYR A 488 -14.61 -12.83 -15.30
CA TYR A 488 -13.61 -12.42 -16.31
C TYR A 488 -14.22 -11.96 -17.64
N ARG A 489 -15.47 -12.33 -17.93
CA ARG A 489 -16.19 -11.87 -19.12
C ARG A 489 -16.12 -10.35 -19.32
N TRP A 490 -16.16 -9.60 -18.23
CA TRP A 490 -16.20 -8.14 -18.23
C TRP A 490 -14.81 -7.49 -18.23
N ALA A 491 -13.73 -8.26 -18.10
CA ALA A 491 -12.37 -7.77 -17.94
C ALA A 491 -11.74 -6.99 -19.12
N PRO A 492 -12.16 -7.13 -20.40
CA PRO A 492 -11.62 -6.34 -21.53
C PRO A 492 -11.98 -4.84 -21.49
N VAL A 493 -11.61 -4.12 -20.43
CA VAL A 493 -11.98 -2.72 -20.20
C VAL A 493 -11.35 -1.75 -21.20
N PHE A 494 -10.27 -2.14 -21.86
CA PHE A 494 -9.64 -1.39 -22.95
C PHE A 494 -10.42 -1.48 -24.28
N ASP A 495 -11.38 -2.41 -24.38
CA ASP A 495 -12.16 -2.70 -25.57
C ASP A 495 -13.67 -2.76 -25.27
N LEU A 496 -14.12 -2.00 -24.25
CA LEU A 496 -15.53 -1.95 -23.82
C LEU A 496 -16.52 -1.64 -24.94
N PRO A 497 -16.27 -0.71 -25.87
CA PRO A 497 -17.20 -0.46 -26.98
C PRO A 497 -17.44 -1.71 -27.83
N TRP A 498 -16.39 -2.48 -28.14
CA TRP A 498 -16.54 -3.73 -28.89
C TRP A 498 -17.25 -4.81 -28.07
N LEU A 499 -16.93 -4.95 -26.78
CA LEU A 499 -17.60 -5.91 -25.90
C LEU A 499 -19.11 -5.61 -25.81
N ALA A 500 -19.47 -4.34 -25.60
CA ALA A 500 -20.86 -3.91 -25.55
C ALA A 500 -21.57 -4.11 -26.90
N GLN A 501 -20.93 -3.77 -28.02
CA GLN A 501 -21.48 -4.02 -29.36
C GLN A 501 -21.67 -5.52 -29.64
N THR A 502 -20.72 -6.36 -29.22
CA THR A 502 -20.73 -7.81 -29.41
C THR A 502 -21.87 -8.47 -28.66
N LEU A 503 -22.15 -8.02 -27.43
CA LEU A 503 -23.30 -8.50 -26.66
C LEU A 503 -24.62 -7.85 -27.13
N GLY A 504 -24.56 -6.64 -27.69
CA GLY A 504 -25.71 -5.93 -28.24
C GLY A 504 -26.84 -5.83 -27.21
N PRO A 505 -28.10 -6.18 -27.58
CA PRO A 505 -29.24 -6.16 -26.66
C PRO A 505 -29.07 -7.02 -25.40
N ARG A 506 -28.13 -7.97 -25.39
CA ARG A 506 -27.85 -8.83 -24.24
C ARG A 506 -26.97 -8.18 -23.17
N PHE A 507 -26.22 -7.12 -23.50
CA PHE A 507 -25.26 -6.50 -22.58
C PHE A 507 -25.91 -6.12 -21.25
N ARG A 508 -27.01 -5.36 -21.31
CA ARG A 508 -27.65 -4.84 -20.11
C ARG A 508 -28.36 -5.94 -19.29
N PRO A 509 -29.24 -6.78 -19.87
CA PRO A 509 -29.89 -7.85 -19.10
C PRO A 509 -28.92 -8.83 -18.45
N GLU A 510 -27.79 -9.13 -19.10
CA GLU A 510 -26.81 -10.06 -18.54
C GLU A 510 -25.93 -9.41 -17.46
N LEU A 511 -25.69 -8.10 -17.54
CA LEU A 511 -25.09 -7.35 -16.44
C LEU A 511 -26.04 -7.27 -15.23
N ASP A 512 -27.34 -7.02 -15.44
CA ASP A 512 -28.34 -7.06 -14.36
C ASP A 512 -28.39 -8.46 -13.72
N ARG A 513 -28.39 -9.52 -14.54
CA ARG A 513 -28.36 -10.90 -14.07
C ARG A 513 -27.10 -11.23 -13.27
N PHE A 514 -25.93 -10.77 -13.69
CA PHE A 514 -24.67 -10.98 -12.98
C PHE A 514 -24.75 -10.54 -11.50
N PHE A 515 -25.38 -9.39 -11.23
CA PHE A 515 -25.58 -8.92 -9.85
C PHE A 515 -26.78 -9.58 -9.16
N ALA A 516 -27.85 -9.91 -9.88
CA ALA A 516 -29.02 -10.60 -9.33
C ALA A 516 -28.67 -12.02 -8.84
N ASP A 517 -27.82 -12.72 -9.59
CA ASP A 517 -27.35 -14.07 -9.28
C ASP A 517 -26.17 -14.06 -8.26
N ASN A 518 -25.81 -12.88 -7.73
CA ASN A 518 -24.69 -12.65 -6.80
C ASN A 518 -23.36 -13.24 -7.30
N LEU A 519 -23.03 -13.02 -8.58
CA LEU A 519 -21.78 -13.49 -9.21
C LEU A 519 -20.58 -12.55 -8.99
N PHE A 520 -20.84 -11.32 -8.57
CA PHE A 520 -19.82 -10.32 -8.28
C PHE A 520 -18.98 -10.67 -7.05
N ASN A 521 -17.66 -10.60 -7.17
CA ASN A 521 -16.72 -10.86 -6.09
C ASN A 521 -16.05 -9.58 -5.59
N MET A 522 -16.48 -9.05 -4.45
CA MET A 522 -15.80 -7.91 -3.82
C MET A 522 -14.48 -8.31 -3.14
N THR A 523 -14.19 -9.60 -2.96
CA THR A 523 -12.98 -10.02 -2.23
C THR A 523 -11.74 -10.13 -3.10
N ASN A 524 -11.84 -9.88 -4.42
CA ASN A 524 -10.73 -10.03 -5.37
C ASN A 524 -10.87 -9.05 -6.54
N GLN A 525 -9.78 -8.75 -7.25
CA GLN A 525 -9.66 -7.69 -8.26
C GLN A 525 -10.22 -7.94 -9.67
N PRO A 526 -10.46 -9.18 -10.17
CA PRO A 526 -10.82 -9.39 -11.59
C PRO A 526 -12.06 -8.63 -12.08
N ASP A 527 -13.07 -8.43 -11.24
CA ASP A 527 -14.37 -7.88 -11.63
C ASP A 527 -14.75 -6.59 -10.89
N ILE A 528 -13.85 -5.98 -10.11
CA ILE A 528 -14.14 -4.79 -9.27
C ILE A 528 -14.60 -3.55 -10.06
N HIS A 529 -14.35 -3.49 -11.37
CA HIS A 529 -14.84 -2.44 -12.25
C HIS A 529 -16.29 -2.65 -12.72
N THR A 530 -16.80 -3.89 -12.65
CA THR A 530 -18.10 -4.31 -13.20
C THR A 530 -19.28 -3.47 -12.71
N PRO A 531 -19.38 -3.04 -11.43
CA PRO A 531 -20.46 -2.16 -10.98
C PRO A 531 -20.55 -0.84 -11.74
N TYR A 532 -19.42 -0.35 -12.25
CA TYR A 532 -19.32 0.93 -12.96
C TYR A 532 -19.69 0.81 -14.45
N LEU A 533 -19.85 -0.41 -14.98
CA LEU A 533 -20.33 -0.63 -16.34
C LEU A 533 -21.76 -0.11 -16.56
N PHE A 534 -22.61 -0.09 -15.53
CA PHE A 534 -23.93 0.52 -15.64
C PHE A 534 -23.86 2.02 -15.92
N ALA A 535 -23.09 2.76 -15.11
CA ALA A 535 -22.90 4.20 -15.30
C ALA A 535 -22.17 4.52 -16.62
N TRP A 536 -21.21 3.68 -17.03
CA TRP A 536 -20.60 3.76 -18.35
C TRP A 536 -21.65 3.61 -19.46
N ALA A 537 -22.58 2.66 -19.34
CA ALA A 537 -23.70 2.46 -20.25
C ALA A 537 -24.89 3.44 -20.03
N GLY A 538 -24.71 4.50 -19.25
CA GLY A 538 -25.70 5.57 -19.06
C GLY A 538 -26.66 5.40 -17.88
N ASP A 539 -26.60 4.28 -17.12
CA ASP A 539 -27.43 4.06 -15.93
C ASP A 539 -26.64 4.26 -14.63
N LYS A 540 -26.47 5.52 -14.25
CA LYS A 540 -25.82 5.90 -13.00
C LYS A 540 -26.55 5.37 -11.76
N ALA A 541 -27.88 5.29 -11.82
CA ALA A 541 -28.69 4.84 -10.69
C ALA A 541 -28.45 3.35 -10.38
N ALA A 542 -28.22 2.51 -11.39
CA ALA A 542 -27.84 1.12 -11.19
C ALA A 542 -26.46 0.96 -10.56
N THR A 543 -25.45 1.71 -11.03
CA THR A 543 -24.14 1.74 -10.34
C THR A 543 -24.29 2.19 -8.89
N GLU A 544 -25.05 3.25 -8.63
CA GLU A 544 -25.28 3.73 -7.27
C GLU A 544 -25.91 2.63 -6.39
N ARG A 545 -26.96 1.94 -6.87
CA ARG A 545 -27.58 0.83 -6.12
C ARG A 545 -26.57 -0.27 -5.76
N VAL A 546 -25.73 -0.70 -6.70
CA VAL A 546 -24.77 -1.78 -6.49
C VAL A 546 -23.63 -1.34 -5.59
N VAL A 547 -22.96 -0.22 -5.90
CA VAL A 547 -21.82 0.28 -5.13
C VAL A 547 -22.24 0.62 -3.70
N HIS A 548 -23.38 1.29 -3.52
CA HIS A 548 -23.90 1.62 -2.19
C HIS A 548 -24.22 0.37 -1.38
N ARG A 549 -24.77 -0.68 -2.00
CA ARG A 549 -25.01 -1.99 -1.37
C ARG A 549 -23.71 -2.56 -0.80
N TYR A 550 -22.64 -2.66 -1.59
CA TYR A 550 -21.38 -3.26 -1.13
C TYR A 550 -20.61 -2.42 -0.10
N ILE A 551 -20.80 -1.09 -0.09
CA ILE A 551 -20.11 -0.19 0.85
C ILE A 551 -20.86 -0.03 2.17
N THR A 552 -22.20 -0.01 2.15
CA THR A 552 -22.99 0.39 3.34
C THR A 552 -23.77 -0.74 3.98
N GLN A 553 -23.99 -1.85 3.26
CA GLN A 553 -24.83 -2.94 3.73
C GLN A 553 -24.00 -4.18 4.03
N SER A 554 -24.55 -5.02 4.90
CA SER A 554 -24.11 -6.39 5.03
C SER A 554 -24.60 -7.19 3.83
N VAL A 555 -23.69 -7.83 3.10
CA VAL A 555 -24.00 -8.56 1.86
C VAL A 555 -23.45 -9.98 1.91
N PRO A 556 -24.06 -10.94 1.19
CA PRO A 556 -23.48 -12.28 1.04
C PRO A 556 -22.27 -12.23 0.10
N HIS A 557 -21.11 -12.61 0.61
CA HIS A 557 -19.87 -12.83 -0.13
C HIS A 557 -19.70 -14.31 -0.40
N ARG A 558 -19.93 -14.69 -1.66
CA ARG A 558 -19.98 -16.08 -2.09
C ARG A 558 -18.61 -16.63 -2.51
N TYR A 559 -17.71 -15.77 -2.95
CA TYR A 559 -16.43 -16.17 -3.53
C TYR A 559 -15.27 -15.84 -2.59
N VAL A 560 -14.19 -16.61 -2.76
CA VAL A 560 -12.83 -16.30 -2.32
C VAL A 560 -11.85 -16.78 -3.38
N ASN A 561 -10.59 -16.37 -3.28
CA ASN A 561 -9.52 -16.73 -4.20
C ASN A 561 -9.37 -18.24 -4.46
N SER A 562 -9.78 -19.09 -3.51
CA SER A 562 -9.70 -20.54 -3.60
C SER A 562 -10.95 -21.23 -4.12
N GLY A 563 -12.12 -20.58 -4.17
CA GLY A 563 -13.36 -21.26 -4.53
C GLY A 563 -14.67 -20.50 -4.28
N VAL A 564 -15.76 -21.18 -4.60
CA VAL A 564 -17.13 -20.79 -4.26
C VAL A 564 -17.48 -21.37 -2.90
N ARG A 565 -17.94 -20.54 -1.96
CA ARG A 565 -18.34 -21.00 -0.63
C ARG A 565 -19.66 -21.76 -0.71
N PRO A 566 -19.80 -22.93 -0.04
CA PRO A 566 -21.09 -23.61 0.10
C PRO A 566 -22.13 -22.75 0.84
N GLN A 567 -21.67 -21.93 1.79
CA GLN A 567 -22.46 -20.94 2.50
C GLN A 567 -21.74 -19.58 2.40
N PRO A 568 -22.36 -18.55 1.81
CA PRO A 568 -21.75 -17.22 1.73
C PRO A 568 -21.45 -16.66 3.12
N TRP A 569 -20.33 -15.96 3.26
CA TRP A 569 -20.10 -15.15 4.44
C TRP A 569 -20.93 -13.87 4.32
N VAL A 570 -21.71 -13.51 5.36
CA VAL A 570 -22.59 -12.34 5.31
C VAL A 570 -22.04 -11.24 6.21
N GLY A 571 -21.64 -10.12 5.60
CA GLY A 571 -21.09 -8.99 6.34
C GLY A 571 -20.75 -7.79 5.46
N HIS A 572 -20.21 -6.75 6.09
CA HIS A 572 -19.77 -5.54 5.40
C HIS A 572 -18.47 -5.82 4.62
N SER A 573 -18.38 -5.30 3.39
CA SER A 573 -17.14 -5.37 2.60
C SER A 573 -16.07 -4.40 3.10
N PHE A 574 -16.50 -3.29 3.70
CA PHE A 574 -15.63 -2.27 4.31
C PHE A 574 -16.25 -1.79 5.61
N ALA A 575 -15.49 -1.78 6.71
CA ALA A 575 -15.96 -1.41 8.03
C ALA A 575 -14.87 -0.70 8.85
N LEU A 576 -15.27 0.26 9.67
CA LEU A 576 -14.37 0.87 10.68
C LEU A 576 -14.30 -0.07 11.90
N SER A 577 -13.59 -1.18 11.76
CA SER A 577 -13.40 -2.20 12.80
C SER A 577 -12.17 -3.05 12.51
N PRO A 578 -11.64 -3.80 13.50
CA PRO A 578 -10.51 -4.71 13.29
C PRO A 578 -10.69 -5.72 12.16
N GLN A 579 -11.93 -6.21 11.97
CA GLN A 579 -12.28 -7.02 10.81
C GLN A 579 -12.04 -6.22 9.52
N GLY A 580 -12.65 -5.05 9.38
CA GLY A 580 -12.30 -4.10 8.32
C GLY A 580 -12.80 -4.44 6.93
N PHE A 581 -12.55 -5.66 6.46
CA PHE A 581 -12.87 -6.14 5.11
C PHE A 581 -13.81 -7.35 5.12
N ALA A 582 -14.17 -7.85 3.95
CA ALA A 582 -14.88 -9.12 3.81
C ALA A 582 -13.95 -10.32 4.10
N ASP A 583 -14.53 -11.48 4.47
CA ASP A 583 -13.76 -12.69 4.76
C ASP A 583 -12.99 -13.21 3.53
N GLY A 584 -11.66 -13.31 3.65
CA GLY A 584 -10.76 -13.71 2.56
C GLY A 584 -10.50 -12.62 1.52
N MET A 585 -10.79 -11.36 1.87
CA MET A 585 -10.45 -10.19 1.06
C MET A 585 -9.12 -9.61 1.54
N ASP A 586 -8.15 -9.55 0.64
CA ASP A 586 -6.91 -8.81 0.84
C ASP A 586 -7.11 -7.32 0.46
N ASP A 587 -6.35 -6.40 1.07
CA ASP A 587 -6.35 -4.99 0.64
C ASP A 587 -5.53 -4.77 -0.65
N ASP A 588 -4.66 -5.73 -0.96
CA ASP A 588 -3.74 -5.81 -2.10
C ASP A 588 -2.92 -4.55 -2.28
N ALA A 589 -2.16 -4.26 -1.21
CA ALA A 589 -1.30 -3.10 -1.09
C ALA A 589 -2.03 -1.78 -1.42
N GLY A 590 -3.25 -1.60 -0.90
CA GLY A 590 -4.04 -0.38 -1.07
C GLY A 590 -5.00 -0.36 -2.26
N THR A 591 -5.08 -1.44 -3.04
CA THR A 591 -5.99 -1.54 -4.21
C THR A 591 -7.45 -1.47 -3.79
N MET A 592 -7.85 -2.23 -2.77
CA MET A 592 -9.24 -2.25 -2.32
C MET A 592 -9.61 -1.02 -1.50
N SER A 593 -8.69 -0.51 -0.69
CA SER A 593 -8.82 0.80 -0.07
C SER A 593 -8.98 1.93 -1.09
N ALA A 594 -8.25 1.89 -2.22
CA ALA A 594 -8.43 2.86 -3.31
C ALA A 594 -9.80 2.71 -3.98
N TRP A 595 -10.31 1.48 -4.15
CA TRP A 595 -11.66 1.24 -4.68
C TRP A 595 -12.73 1.91 -3.81
N TYR A 596 -12.61 1.77 -2.47
CA TYR A 596 -13.49 2.47 -1.53
C TYR A 596 -13.39 4.00 -1.67
N VAL A 597 -12.17 4.54 -1.76
CA VAL A 597 -11.96 6.00 -1.94
C VAL A 597 -12.63 6.48 -3.24
N TRP A 598 -12.46 5.78 -4.35
CA TRP A 598 -13.10 6.10 -5.63
C TRP A 598 -14.63 6.15 -5.52
N ALA A 599 -15.23 5.15 -4.90
CA ALA A 599 -16.67 5.12 -4.68
C ALA A 599 -17.16 6.29 -3.81
N MET A 600 -16.41 6.66 -2.76
CA MET A 600 -16.72 7.82 -1.93
C MET A 600 -16.64 9.14 -2.71
N LEU A 601 -15.73 9.22 -3.68
CA LEU A 601 -15.58 10.36 -4.58
C LEU A 601 -16.65 10.43 -5.67
N GLY A 602 -17.35 9.33 -5.97
CA GLY A 602 -18.30 9.27 -7.09
C GLY A 602 -17.60 9.28 -8.46
N LEU A 603 -16.35 8.81 -8.51
CA LEU A 603 -15.53 8.72 -9.73
C LEU A 603 -14.91 7.34 -9.80
N TYR A 604 -14.73 6.78 -11.00
CA TYR A 604 -14.00 5.53 -11.17
C TYR A 604 -13.16 5.49 -12.45
N PRO A 605 -11.86 5.16 -12.38
CA PRO A 605 -10.99 5.01 -13.54
C PRO A 605 -11.19 3.62 -14.17
N ILE A 606 -12.28 3.44 -14.91
CA ILE A 606 -12.67 2.10 -15.40
C ILE A 606 -11.65 1.45 -16.34
N THR A 607 -10.92 2.27 -17.10
CA THR A 607 -9.89 1.83 -18.04
C THR A 607 -8.60 2.61 -17.76
N PRO A 608 -7.75 2.20 -16.81
CA PRO A 608 -6.42 2.78 -16.63
C PRO A 608 -5.66 2.86 -17.97
N GLY A 609 -5.09 4.03 -18.27
CA GLY A 609 -4.56 4.37 -19.60
C GLY A 609 -5.51 5.22 -20.45
N ASP A 610 -6.76 5.37 -20.01
CA ASP A 610 -7.66 6.43 -20.44
C ASP A 610 -7.81 7.45 -19.31
N PRO A 611 -7.53 8.75 -19.54
CA PRO A 611 -7.57 9.74 -18.48
C PRO A 611 -9.00 10.10 -18.03
N ARG A 612 -10.04 9.58 -18.69
CA ARG A 612 -11.44 9.81 -18.34
C ARG A 612 -11.89 8.97 -17.14
N TYR A 613 -12.94 9.43 -16.47
CA TYR A 613 -13.57 8.75 -15.33
C TYR A 613 -15.02 8.44 -15.62
N VAL A 614 -15.50 7.28 -15.18
CA VAL A 614 -16.94 7.04 -15.04
C VAL A 614 -17.42 7.86 -13.85
N VAL A 615 -18.37 8.76 -14.10
CA VAL A 615 -18.94 9.65 -13.07
C VAL A 615 -20.21 9.04 -12.50
N THR A 616 -20.23 8.82 -11.19
CA THR A 616 -21.34 8.23 -10.43
C THR A 616 -21.84 9.24 -9.37
N THR A 617 -22.66 8.78 -8.44
CA THR A 617 -23.12 9.59 -7.30
C THR A 617 -22.08 9.55 -6.18
N PRO A 618 -21.47 10.69 -5.79
CA PRO A 618 -20.54 10.72 -4.66
C PRO A 618 -21.24 10.36 -3.36
N MET A 619 -20.62 9.49 -2.56
CA MET A 619 -21.13 9.12 -1.23
C MET A 619 -20.62 10.06 -0.13
N GLY A 620 -19.52 10.79 -0.40
CA GLY A 620 -19.02 11.87 0.44
C GLY A 620 -19.74 13.20 0.23
N ARG A 621 -19.59 14.13 1.18
CA ARG A 621 -20.09 15.51 1.06
C ARG A 621 -18.93 16.51 1.00
N ASN A 622 -19.15 17.69 0.42
CA ASN A 622 -18.17 18.80 0.39
C ASN A 622 -16.76 18.37 -0.07
N ILE A 623 -16.69 17.47 -1.05
CA ILE A 623 -15.43 16.86 -1.46
C ILE A 623 -14.54 17.92 -2.11
N ARG A 624 -13.28 18.00 -1.66
CA ARG A 624 -12.23 18.80 -2.32
C ARG A 624 -10.99 17.94 -2.52
N ILE A 625 -10.37 18.04 -3.70
CA ILE A 625 -9.11 17.38 -4.02
C ILE A 625 -8.06 18.48 -4.27
N ASN A 626 -6.95 18.42 -3.53
CA ASN A 626 -5.88 19.43 -3.56
C ASN A 626 -6.41 20.87 -3.43
N GLY A 627 -7.41 21.05 -2.56
CA GLY A 627 -8.02 22.35 -2.32
C GLY A 627 -9.08 22.77 -3.33
N THR A 628 -9.29 22.06 -4.44
CA THR A 628 -10.33 22.37 -5.44
C THR A 628 -11.59 21.54 -5.17
N ALA A 629 -12.78 22.15 -5.23
CA ALA A 629 -14.02 21.40 -5.04
C ALA A 629 -14.19 20.38 -6.18
N LEU A 630 -14.70 19.19 -5.87
CA LEU A 630 -14.88 18.12 -6.85
C LEU A 630 -15.70 18.57 -8.07
N ALA A 631 -16.73 19.39 -7.86
CA ALA A 631 -17.58 19.95 -8.92
C ALA A 631 -16.85 20.92 -9.86
N ASP A 632 -15.73 21.50 -9.40
CA ASP A 632 -14.92 22.45 -10.17
C ASP A 632 -13.70 21.78 -10.82
N LEU A 633 -13.47 20.48 -10.56
CA LEU A 633 -12.37 19.76 -11.20
C LEU A 633 -12.69 19.50 -12.68
N PRO A 634 -11.71 19.63 -13.58
CA PRO A 634 -11.88 19.31 -15.00
C PRO A 634 -11.92 17.79 -15.23
N VAL A 635 -12.95 17.14 -14.69
CA VAL A 635 -13.19 15.69 -14.84
C VAL A 635 -13.69 15.43 -16.25
N ARG A 636 -12.90 14.71 -17.05
CA ARG A 636 -13.38 14.19 -18.34
C ARG A 636 -14.21 12.95 -18.08
N SER A 637 -15.50 12.98 -18.42
CA SER A 637 -16.39 11.83 -18.22
C SER A 637 -16.22 10.77 -19.30
N MET A 638 -16.25 9.49 -18.90
CA MET A 638 -16.38 8.35 -19.79
C MET A 638 -17.81 7.83 -19.75
N GLN A 639 -18.45 7.78 -20.92
CA GLN A 639 -19.75 7.15 -21.15
C GLN A 639 -19.67 6.45 -22.51
N GLN A 640 -20.52 5.44 -22.72
CA GLN A 640 -20.72 4.86 -24.03
C GLN A 640 -21.17 5.97 -24.98
N GLU A 641 -20.46 6.14 -26.09
CA GLU A 641 -20.92 7.03 -27.16
C GLU A 641 -22.20 6.42 -27.73
N THR A 642 -23.35 7.03 -27.42
CA THR A 642 -24.61 6.70 -28.07
C THR A 642 -24.47 7.20 -29.51
N GLY A 643 -24.15 6.29 -30.43
CA GLY A 643 -24.25 6.58 -31.86
C GLY A 643 -25.69 7.02 -32.15
N GLN A 644 -25.87 8.31 -32.42
CA GLN A 644 -26.95 8.80 -33.28
C GLN A 644 -26.41 8.94 -34.69
#